data_AF-A0A8J5XHL8-F1
#
_entry.id   AF-A0A8J5XHL8-F1
#
_cell.length_a   1.000
_cell.length_b   1.000
_cell.length_c   1.000
_cell.angle_alpha   90.00
_cell.angle_beta   90.00
_cell.angle_gamma   90.00
#
_symmetry.space_group_name_H-M   'P 1'
#
loop_
_entity.id
_entity.type
_entity.pdbx_description
1 polymer ?
#
loop_
_entity_poly.entity_id
_entity_poly.type
_entity_poly.pdbx_seq_one_letter_code
_entity_poly.pdbx_strand_id
1 'polypeptide(L)'
;MPDDTGAPTDEAGAPADADAAEPPRKQPRCAPDDAAYEQLYLDALPCADMYERSYMHRDVVTHIAVAPTGFVLTASRDGQVKFWKKGAVGIEFVKNFRAHLASINALALSHDGTSLATTSDDCSIKVFDVLAFDMVSWIKANGFVPGAAEFISPSGSSRTLLAVSDRQSPAIWLYNTNKPADTPPLAVVRVHRAPVVLIRYNAPLDAVISTDGKGLLEYWSADVDAGSAATAATAADVDADAYADADAPSGAAGAAGATVEAEARLPASAAFAYKSETDLYELAKAKAVALSLAFSPDGRSFATTSTDWQVRVWHFSTGKLARVYDESIGALQAAQRASAGLPHALDAFDFGRRLAVEKELRALPPELMPPSTAVFDASGTFLLYPSLLGVKVISLRSNRLVRVLGKVESSERFVSLALHQDRRDGRARALTGGAAAAPVSASPVGDPTLFAAAFKRGRFFLVSRREPDEPEDEMAAGRDVFNEKPTRDELALTAAHQPVAAPGAGSAAVVATSLGEIHIKLFAQECPRTVENFMTHARNGYYDGVLFHRVIKGFMLQTGDPLGDGTGGTSIWGGEFEDEFHRSLRHDRPFTVSMANAGPGTNGSQFFITTVPTPWLDNKHTVFGRVVKGMDVCLAIEKVKCNRHDRPVEDVKILGVSAD
;
A
#
# COMPACT_ATOMS: atom_id res chain seq x y z
N MET A 1 15.23 -95.69 24.46
CA MET A 1 14.01 -94.96 24.08
C MET A 1 13.50 -94.27 25.33
N PRO A 2 14.16 -93.17 25.70
CA PRO A 2 13.91 -91.86 25.11
C PRO A 2 15.16 -91.25 24.42
N ASP A 3 14.95 -90.22 23.60
CA ASP A 3 15.92 -89.22 23.06
C ASP A 3 15.15 -88.31 22.08
N ASP A 4 15.42 -87.03 21.86
CA ASP A 4 16.24 -86.03 22.53
C ASP A 4 15.77 -84.63 22.02
N THR A 5 16.04 -83.63 22.83
CA THR A 5 15.68 -82.21 22.77
C THR A 5 16.50 -81.37 21.78
N GLY A 6 15.93 -80.24 21.31
CA GLY A 6 16.68 -79.19 20.63
C GLY A 6 15.79 -78.00 20.22
N ALA A 7 15.81 -76.92 21.01
CA ALA A 7 15.11 -75.66 20.74
C ALA A 7 15.84 -74.82 19.67
N PRO A 8 15.14 -74.03 18.82
CA PRO A 8 15.76 -73.01 18.00
C PRO A 8 15.70 -71.63 18.68
N THR A 9 16.81 -70.91 18.57
CA THR A 9 17.13 -69.60 19.15
C THR A 9 16.43 -68.42 18.44
N ASP A 10 16.02 -67.43 19.24
CA ASP A 10 15.58 -66.09 18.82
C ASP A 10 16.68 -65.33 18.07
N GLU A 11 16.38 -64.83 16.88
CA GLU A 11 17.03 -63.63 16.33
C GLU A 11 15.96 -62.64 15.82
N ALA A 12 16.04 -61.43 16.36
CA ALA A 12 15.12 -60.33 16.16
C ALA A 12 15.15 -59.78 14.73
N GLY A 13 13.96 -59.58 14.15
CA GLY A 13 13.78 -58.89 12.88
C GLY A 13 14.10 -57.40 12.98
N ALA A 14 15.07 -56.96 12.18
CA ALA A 14 15.31 -55.54 11.87
C ALA A 14 14.32 -55.06 10.78
N PRO A 15 13.90 -53.78 10.81
CA PRO A 15 12.84 -53.27 9.93
C PRO A 15 13.33 -52.97 8.52
N ALA A 16 12.44 -53.15 7.54
CA ALA A 16 12.65 -52.85 6.14
C ALA A 16 12.83 -51.34 5.90
N ASP A 17 13.87 -51.01 5.13
CA ASP A 17 14.26 -49.65 4.75
C ASP A 17 13.17 -48.88 4.00
N ALA A 18 13.14 -47.58 4.33
CA ALA A 18 12.19 -46.59 3.86
C ALA A 18 12.36 -46.20 2.38
N ASP A 19 11.23 -45.79 1.79
CA ASP A 19 11.04 -45.18 0.48
C ASP A 19 12.23 -44.35 -0.05
N ALA A 20 12.81 -44.82 -1.15
CA ALA A 20 13.69 -44.02 -2.00
C ALA A 20 12.85 -42.99 -2.78
N ALA A 21 12.91 -41.73 -2.35
CA ALA A 21 12.29 -40.60 -3.05
C ALA A 21 12.88 -40.41 -4.46
N GLU A 22 12.01 -40.31 -5.48
CA GLU A 22 12.38 -39.95 -6.85
C GLU A 22 13.12 -38.60 -6.90
N PRO A 23 14.15 -38.44 -7.76
CA PRO A 23 14.85 -37.18 -7.90
C PRO A 23 13.95 -36.10 -8.55
N PRO A 24 14.12 -34.82 -8.18
CA PRO A 24 13.29 -33.73 -8.69
C PRO A 24 13.44 -33.57 -10.21
N ARG A 25 12.31 -33.56 -10.92
CA ARG A 25 12.26 -33.33 -12.37
C ARG A 25 12.95 -32.02 -12.72
N LYS A 26 13.99 -32.08 -13.57
CA LYS A 26 14.72 -30.90 -14.06
C LYS A 26 13.76 -29.99 -14.82
N GLN A 27 13.62 -28.75 -14.34
CA GLN A 27 12.87 -27.71 -15.04
C GLN A 27 13.55 -27.36 -16.38
N PRO A 28 12.79 -27.15 -17.47
CA PRO A 28 13.37 -26.77 -18.75
C PRO A 28 14.07 -25.40 -18.64
N ARG A 29 15.27 -25.28 -19.22
CA ARG A 29 15.98 -23.99 -19.34
C ARG A 29 15.27 -23.16 -20.42
N CYS A 30 14.98 -21.88 -20.15
CA CYS A 30 14.48 -20.94 -21.17
C CYS A 30 15.43 -20.88 -22.36
N ALA A 31 14.90 -20.78 -23.58
CA ALA A 31 15.70 -20.56 -24.78
C ALA A 31 16.39 -19.16 -24.71
N PRO A 32 17.54 -18.96 -25.36
CA PRO A 32 18.28 -17.69 -25.30
C PRO A 32 17.46 -16.47 -25.76
N ASP A 33 16.62 -16.63 -26.78
CA ASP A 33 15.75 -15.56 -27.31
C ASP A 33 14.60 -15.21 -26.35
N ASP A 34 14.13 -16.19 -25.57
CA ASP A 34 13.09 -16.00 -24.55
C ASP A 34 13.62 -15.19 -23.35
N ALA A 35 14.90 -15.36 -23.00
CA ALA A 35 15.52 -14.63 -21.90
C ALA A 35 15.68 -13.13 -22.21
N ALA A 36 16.03 -12.81 -23.46
CA ALA A 36 16.09 -11.42 -23.93
C ALA A 36 14.70 -10.77 -23.96
N TYR A 37 13.66 -11.53 -24.34
CA TYR A 37 12.27 -11.08 -24.28
C TYR A 37 11.82 -10.80 -22.84
N GLU A 38 12.12 -11.70 -21.90
CA GLU A 38 11.76 -11.54 -20.48
C GLU A 38 12.46 -10.32 -19.85
N GLN A 39 13.73 -10.08 -20.18
CA GLN A 39 14.44 -8.89 -19.69
C GLN A 39 13.84 -7.58 -20.20
N LEU A 40 13.41 -7.51 -21.46
CA LEU A 40 12.80 -6.29 -22.02
C LEU A 40 11.59 -5.82 -21.22
N TYR A 41 10.73 -6.75 -20.79
CA TYR A 41 9.54 -6.43 -19.99
C TYR A 41 9.89 -6.22 -18.51
N LEU A 42 10.93 -6.87 -18.00
CA LEU A 42 11.45 -6.61 -16.67
C LEU A 42 12.03 -5.19 -16.54
N ASP A 43 12.66 -4.69 -17.60
CA ASP A 43 13.16 -3.30 -17.69
C ASP A 43 12.02 -2.28 -17.84
N ALA A 44 10.82 -2.73 -18.21
CA ALA A 44 9.59 -1.93 -18.26
C ALA A 44 8.81 -1.96 -16.93
N LEU A 45 9.37 -2.56 -15.88
CA LEU A 45 8.82 -2.54 -14.53
C LEU A 45 9.63 -1.60 -13.62
N PRO A 46 9.01 -1.08 -12.54
CA PRO A 46 9.74 -0.37 -11.49
C PRO A 46 10.89 -1.21 -10.93
N CYS A 47 12.00 -0.56 -10.61
CA CYS A 47 13.22 -1.22 -10.14
C CYS A 47 13.80 -0.64 -8.85
N ALA A 48 13.26 0.48 -8.36
CA ALA A 48 13.75 1.07 -7.13
C ALA A 48 13.47 0.17 -5.92
N ASP A 49 14.43 0.11 -5.00
CA ASP A 49 14.32 -0.62 -3.75
C ASP A 49 13.45 0.14 -2.73
N MET A 50 13.43 1.46 -2.85
CA MET A 50 12.69 2.43 -2.05
C MET A 50 11.56 3.09 -2.87
N TYR A 51 10.49 3.54 -2.20
CA TYR A 51 9.51 4.44 -2.85
C TYR A 51 10.12 5.81 -3.19
N GLU A 52 9.78 6.39 -4.33
CA GLU A 52 10.23 7.72 -4.74
C GLU A 52 9.58 8.80 -3.86
N ARG A 53 8.24 8.80 -3.80
CA ARG A 53 7.43 9.77 -3.05
C ARG A 53 6.20 9.10 -2.43
N SER A 54 5.70 9.66 -1.33
CA SER A 54 4.39 9.31 -0.76
C SER A 54 3.47 10.53 -0.76
N TYR A 55 2.17 10.29 -0.88
CA TYR A 55 1.14 11.33 -0.95
C TYR A 55 0.04 11.06 0.05
N MET A 56 -0.56 12.12 0.59
CA MET A 56 -1.45 12.05 1.74
C MET A 56 -2.94 12.06 1.38
N HIS A 57 -3.72 11.30 2.15
CA HIS A 57 -5.15 11.46 2.37
C HIS A 57 -5.40 11.71 3.86
N ARG A 58 -6.54 12.32 4.17
CA ARG A 58 -6.98 12.53 5.56
C ARG A 58 -7.22 11.22 6.31
N ASP A 59 -7.75 10.21 5.63
CA ASP A 59 -8.00 8.89 6.21
C ASP A 59 -7.34 7.80 5.34
N VAL A 60 -7.41 6.55 5.80
CA VAL A 60 -6.76 5.38 5.20
C VAL A 60 -7.13 5.26 3.73
N VAL A 61 -6.11 5.16 2.87
CA VAL A 61 -6.30 4.92 1.44
C VAL A 61 -6.67 3.46 1.24
N THR A 62 -7.86 3.21 0.70
CA THR A 62 -8.41 1.85 0.55
C THR A 62 -8.23 1.33 -0.87
N HIS A 63 -8.44 2.17 -1.87
CA HIS A 63 -8.38 1.79 -3.28
C HIS A 63 -7.47 2.71 -4.08
N ILE A 64 -6.72 2.12 -5.01
CA ILE A 64 -5.93 2.82 -6.00
C ILE A 64 -6.25 2.19 -7.35
N ALA A 65 -6.44 3.03 -8.37
CA ALA A 65 -6.55 2.57 -9.74
C ALA A 65 -5.81 3.52 -10.69
N VAL A 66 -5.31 2.98 -11.79
CA VAL A 66 -4.64 3.74 -12.85
C VAL A 66 -5.45 3.59 -14.12
N ALA A 67 -5.88 4.72 -14.68
CA ALA A 67 -6.55 4.75 -15.97
C ALA A 67 -5.51 4.66 -17.11
N PRO A 68 -5.82 3.97 -18.22
CA PRO A 68 -4.99 3.97 -19.43
C PRO A 68 -4.66 5.38 -19.97
N THR A 69 -5.51 6.37 -19.65
CA THR A 69 -5.36 7.78 -20.01
C THR A 69 -4.26 8.50 -19.22
N GLY A 70 -3.60 7.84 -18.27
CA GLY A 70 -2.49 8.40 -17.47
C GLY A 70 -2.95 9.11 -16.20
N PHE A 71 -4.23 8.99 -15.83
CA PHE A 71 -4.74 9.46 -14.54
C PHE A 71 -4.65 8.37 -13.48
N VAL A 72 -4.31 8.78 -12.26
CA VAL A 72 -4.29 7.93 -11.08
C VAL A 72 -5.44 8.36 -10.20
N LEU A 73 -6.18 7.40 -9.67
CA LEU A 73 -7.36 7.60 -8.86
C LEU A 73 -7.15 6.94 -7.52
N THR A 74 -7.39 7.66 -6.44
CA THR A 74 -7.26 7.14 -5.08
C THR A 74 -8.53 7.42 -4.30
N ALA A 75 -9.00 6.42 -3.56
CA ALA A 75 -10.12 6.54 -2.65
C ALA A 75 -9.70 6.27 -1.21
N SER A 76 -10.28 7.05 -0.31
CA SER A 76 -10.05 6.98 1.13
C SER A 76 -11.30 6.48 1.85
N ARG A 77 -11.10 5.92 3.04
CA ARG A 77 -12.16 5.38 3.89
C ARG A 77 -13.20 6.43 4.31
N ASP A 78 -12.83 7.70 4.33
CA ASP A 78 -13.72 8.83 4.64
C ASP A 78 -14.62 9.29 3.49
N GLY A 79 -14.61 8.58 2.35
CA GLY A 79 -15.44 8.90 1.19
C GLY A 79 -14.84 9.94 0.24
N GLN A 80 -13.55 10.29 0.40
CA GLN A 80 -12.83 11.17 -0.51
C GLN A 80 -12.26 10.40 -1.71
N VAL A 81 -12.40 10.98 -2.90
CA VAL A 81 -11.82 10.48 -4.16
C VAL A 81 -10.93 11.58 -4.74
N LYS A 82 -9.64 11.27 -4.91
CA LYS A 82 -8.66 12.20 -5.49
C LYS A 82 -8.22 11.74 -6.87
N PHE A 83 -8.09 12.73 -7.75
CA PHE A 83 -7.61 12.61 -9.11
C PHE A 83 -6.20 13.16 -9.18
N TRP A 84 -5.31 12.38 -9.77
CA TRP A 84 -3.92 12.73 -9.97
C TRP A 84 -3.55 12.50 -11.42
N LYS A 85 -2.64 13.31 -11.94
CA LYS A 85 -2.11 13.14 -13.29
C LYS A 85 -0.69 12.59 -13.22
N LYS A 86 -0.41 11.50 -13.94
CA LYS A 86 0.96 11.02 -14.09
C LYS A 86 1.71 11.93 -15.06
N GLY A 87 2.75 12.59 -14.56
CA GLY A 87 3.73 13.30 -15.37
C GLY A 87 4.87 12.38 -15.78
N ALA A 88 5.85 12.93 -16.52
CA ALA A 88 7.10 12.23 -16.80
C ALA A 88 7.84 11.88 -15.49
N VAL A 89 7.74 12.77 -14.50
CA VAL A 89 8.35 12.66 -13.17
C VAL A 89 7.26 12.83 -12.12
N GLY A 90 7.07 11.84 -11.24
CA GLY A 90 6.07 11.90 -10.17
C GLY A 90 4.62 12.02 -10.66
N ILE A 91 3.75 12.54 -9.77
CA ILE A 91 2.34 12.83 -10.05
C ILE A 91 1.96 14.24 -9.59
N GLU A 92 0.97 14.81 -10.24
CA GLU A 92 0.37 16.10 -9.92
C GLU A 92 -1.04 15.91 -9.36
N PHE A 93 -1.39 16.65 -8.32
CA PHE A 93 -2.75 16.68 -7.81
C PHE A 93 -3.64 17.49 -8.75
N VAL A 94 -4.78 16.91 -9.16
CA VAL A 94 -5.72 17.55 -10.09
C VAL A 94 -6.95 18.04 -9.35
N LYS A 95 -7.67 17.12 -8.69
CA LYS A 95 -8.96 17.44 -8.06
C LYS A 95 -9.27 16.48 -6.92
N ASN A 96 -10.00 16.96 -5.93
CA ASN A 96 -10.54 16.16 -4.83
C ASN A 96 -12.06 16.27 -4.81
N PHE A 97 -12.74 15.15 -4.64
CA PHE A 97 -14.17 15.05 -4.44
C PHE A 97 -14.47 14.40 -3.10
N ARG A 98 -15.29 15.08 -2.29
CA ARG A 98 -16.05 14.40 -1.23
C ARG A 98 -17.20 13.63 -1.88
N ALA A 99 -16.88 12.48 -2.45
CA ALA A 99 -17.82 11.64 -3.16
C ALA A 99 -18.90 11.13 -2.21
N HIS A 100 -18.53 10.56 -1.07
CA HIS A 100 -19.48 9.89 -0.19
C HIS A 100 -19.47 10.44 1.23
N LEU A 101 -20.54 10.16 1.97
CA LEU A 101 -20.63 10.48 3.41
C LEU A 101 -20.14 9.32 4.28
N ALA A 102 -20.10 8.11 3.72
CA ALA A 102 -19.65 6.88 4.36
C ALA A 102 -18.47 6.26 3.59
N SER A 103 -18.02 5.09 4.03
CA SER A 103 -16.90 4.36 3.41
C SER A 103 -17.20 3.90 2.00
N ILE A 104 -16.20 4.04 1.13
CA ILE A 104 -16.23 3.54 -0.24
C ILE A 104 -15.97 2.03 -0.24
N ASN A 105 -16.91 1.28 -0.81
CA ASN A 105 -16.89 -0.17 -0.90
C ASN A 105 -16.16 -0.67 -2.14
N ALA A 106 -16.34 0.01 -3.28
CA ALA A 106 -15.64 -0.32 -4.52
C ALA A 106 -15.29 0.93 -5.32
N LEU A 107 -14.18 0.85 -6.05
CA LEU A 107 -13.74 1.81 -7.05
C LEU A 107 -13.57 1.06 -8.37
N ALA A 108 -14.41 1.38 -9.34
CA ALA A 108 -14.45 0.72 -10.65
C ALA A 108 -14.05 1.70 -11.75
N LEU A 109 -13.07 1.31 -12.56
CA LEU A 109 -12.65 2.06 -13.75
C LEU A 109 -13.23 1.39 -14.99
N SER A 110 -13.69 2.18 -15.94
CA SER A 110 -14.03 1.68 -17.27
C SER A 110 -12.78 1.21 -18.02
N HIS A 111 -12.94 0.25 -18.93
CA HIS A 111 -11.81 -0.33 -19.65
C HIS A 111 -11.01 0.70 -20.47
N ASP A 112 -11.68 1.72 -21.00
CA ASP A 112 -11.07 2.85 -21.71
C ASP A 112 -10.47 3.91 -20.77
N GLY A 113 -10.76 3.85 -19.47
CA GLY A 113 -10.29 4.81 -18.46
C GLY A 113 -10.97 6.17 -18.50
N THR A 114 -12.12 6.30 -19.16
CA THR A 114 -12.86 7.57 -19.28
C THR A 114 -13.84 7.78 -18.14
N SER A 115 -14.38 6.70 -17.56
CA SER A 115 -15.39 6.73 -16.53
C SER A 115 -14.92 6.03 -15.26
N LEU A 116 -15.28 6.58 -14.11
CA LEU A 116 -15.04 6.02 -12.79
C LEU A 116 -16.37 5.88 -12.06
N ALA A 117 -16.58 4.76 -11.37
CA ALA A 117 -17.72 4.56 -10.50
C ALA A 117 -17.24 4.23 -9.08
N THR A 118 -17.90 4.82 -8.09
CA THR A 118 -17.68 4.53 -6.68
C THR A 118 -18.98 4.12 -6.02
N THR A 119 -18.91 3.09 -5.17
CA THR A 119 -20.03 2.62 -4.34
C THR A 119 -19.72 2.84 -2.88
N SER A 120 -20.76 3.03 -2.05
CA SER A 120 -20.59 3.37 -0.65
C SER A 120 -21.70 2.80 0.22
N ASP A 121 -21.40 2.69 1.51
CA ASP A 121 -22.36 2.31 2.55
C ASP A 121 -23.50 3.34 2.74
N ASP A 122 -23.41 4.53 2.13
CA ASP A 122 -24.49 5.53 2.09
C ASP A 122 -25.61 5.21 1.07
N CYS A 123 -25.61 4.00 0.51
CA CYS A 123 -26.55 3.52 -0.51
C CYS A 123 -26.55 4.38 -1.79
N SER A 124 -25.42 5.01 -2.11
CA SER A 124 -25.26 5.74 -3.36
C SER A 124 -24.12 5.17 -4.22
N ILE A 125 -24.32 5.29 -5.52
CA ILE A 125 -23.35 4.97 -6.56
C ILE A 125 -23.07 6.27 -7.29
N LYS A 126 -21.81 6.66 -7.41
CA LYS A 126 -21.43 7.92 -8.07
C LYS A 126 -20.54 7.62 -9.26
N VAL A 127 -20.86 8.25 -10.40
CA VAL A 127 -20.15 8.10 -11.65
C VAL A 127 -19.47 9.42 -12.01
N PHE A 128 -18.19 9.35 -12.28
CA PHE A 128 -17.33 10.48 -12.61
C PHE A 128 -16.77 10.30 -14.03
N ASP A 129 -16.63 11.41 -14.73
CA ASP A 129 -15.81 11.51 -15.94
C ASP A 129 -14.38 11.83 -15.52
N VAL A 130 -13.46 10.93 -15.86
CA VAL A 130 -12.05 11.01 -15.50
C VAL A 130 -11.32 12.10 -16.29
N LEU A 131 -11.75 12.38 -17.52
CA LEU A 131 -11.13 13.37 -18.38
C LEU A 131 -11.66 14.78 -18.11
N ALA A 132 -12.97 14.91 -17.86
CA ALA A 132 -13.59 16.18 -17.51
C ALA A 132 -13.41 16.56 -16.03
N PHE A 133 -12.96 15.61 -15.20
CA PHE A 133 -12.86 15.74 -13.74
C PHE A 133 -14.18 16.21 -13.14
N ASP A 134 -15.28 15.57 -13.51
CA ASP A 134 -16.61 15.95 -13.03
C ASP A 134 -17.43 14.74 -12.61
N MET A 135 -18.37 14.96 -11.70
CA MET A 135 -19.35 13.95 -11.31
C MET A 135 -20.53 14.03 -12.28
N VAL A 136 -20.62 13.05 -13.19
CA VAL A 136 -21.61 13.03 -14.27
C VAL A 136 -22.98 12.59 -13.77
N SER A 137 -23.00 11.54 -12.95
CA SER A 137 -24.24 10.90 -12.51
C SER A 137 -24.10 10.39 -11.09
N TRP A 138 -25.21 10.37 -10.36
CA TRP A 138 -25.31 9.73 -9.06
C TRP A 138 -26.60 8.92 -9.02
N ILE A 139 -26.50 7.65 -8.66
CA ILE A 139 -27.61 6.72 -8.63
C ILE A 139 -27.84 6.34 -7.17
N LYS A 140 -29.09 6.44 -6.71
CA LYS A 140 -29.46 5.98 -5.38
C LYS A 140 -29.88 4.51 -5.45
N ALA A 141 -29.13 3.65 -4.76
CA ALA A 141 -29.48 2.24 -4.61
C ALA A 141 -30.64 2.13 -3.61
N ASN A 142 -31.87 2.25 -4.10
CA ASN A 142 -33.06 2.12 -3.25
C ASN A 142 -33.25 0.64 -2.89
N GLY A 143 -33.21 0.35 -1.59
CA GLY A 143 -33.53 -0.98 -1.05
C GLY A 143 -32.34 -1.91 -0.84
N PHE A 144 -31.10 -1.49 -1.11
CA PHE A 144 -29.90 -2.28 -0.80
C PHE A 144 -28.64 -1.43 -0.62
N VAL A 145 -27.60 -2.04 -0.02
CA VAL A 145 -26.27 -1.43 0.12
C VAL A 145 -25.37 -1.93 -1.01
N PRO A 146 -24.85 -1.05 -1.88
CA PRO A 146 -24.00 -1.46 -2.99
C PRO A 146 -22.64 -1.94 -2.49
N GLY A 147 -22.25 -3.14 -2.94
CA GLY A 147 -20.97 -3.76 -2.67
C GLY A 147 -19.97 -3.53 -3.80
N ALA A 148 -19.67 -4.59 -4.53
CA ALA A 148 -18.78 -4.57 -5.68
C ALA A 148 -19.41 -3.82 -6.86
N ALA A 149 -18.58 -3.11 -7.60
CA ALA A 149 -18.98 -2.50 -8.86
C ALA A 149 -17.93 -2.77 -9.95
N GLU A 150 -18.39 -2.85 -11.19
CA GLU A 150 -17.54 -2.98 -12.37
C GLU A 150 -18.26 -2.43 -13.61
N PHE A 151 -17.53 -1.71 -14.45
CA PHE A 151 -18.02 -1.33 -15.77
C PHE A 151 -17.95 -2.49 -16.74
N ILE A 152 -19.04 -2.70 -17.46
CA ILE A 152 -19.12 -3.68 -18.53
C ILE A 152 -19.48 -2.96 -19.82
N SER A 153 -18.58 -3.04 -20.78
CA SER A 153 -18.75 -2.49 -22.12
C SER A 153 -18.59 -3.61 -23.14
N PRO A 154 -19.68 -4.34 -23.47
CA PRO A 154 -19.65 -5.41 -24.45
C PRO A 154 -19.12 -4.91 -25.79
N SER A 155 -18.27 -5.71 -26.42
CA SER A 155 -17.63 -5.36 -27.67
C SER A 155 -18.67 -5.18 -28.78
N GLY A 156 -18.64 -4.03 -29.45
CA GLY A 156 -19.61 -3.70 -30.51
C GLY A 156 -20.94 -3.08 -30.04
N SER A 157 -21.13 -2.89 -28.73
CA SER A 157 -22.26 -2.12 -28.17
C SER A 157 -21.84 -0.69 -27.83
N SER A 158 -22.73 0.29 -28.08
CA SER A 158 -22.54 1.67 -27.59
C SER A 158 -22.96 1.85 -26.12
N ARG A 159 -23.41 0.76 -25.46
CA ARG A 159 -23.85 0.78 -24.07
C ARG A 159 -22.68 0.54 -23.14
N THR A 160 -22.46 1.48 -22.24
CA THR A 160 -21.63 1.29 -21.05
C THR A 160 -22.56 0.92 -19.90
N LEU A 161 -22.47 -0.32 -19.45
CA LEU A 161 -23.22 -0.82 -18.30
C LEU A 161 -22.35 -0.75 -17.05
N LEU A 162 -22.99 -0.56 -15.91
CA LEU A 162 -22.36 -0.65 -14.60
C LEU A 162 -23.05 -1.77 -13.82
N ALA A 163 -22.33 -2.85 -13.57
CA ALA A 163 -22.79 -3.93 -12.71
C ALA A 163 -22.47 -3.59 -11.25
N VAL A 164 -23.46 -3.70 -10.39
CA VAL A 164 -23.34 -3.42 -8.95
C VAL A 164 -23.94 -4.57 -8.15
N SER A 165 -23.17 -5.16 -7.24
CA SER A 165 -23.69 -6.18 -6.35
C SER A 165 -24.42 -5.57 -5.16
N ASP A 166 -25.41 -6.30 -4.66
CA ASP A 166 -25.96 -6.09 -3.33
C ASP A 166 -25.08 -6.82 -2.29
N ARG A 167 -24.71 -6.12 -1.21
CA ARG A 167 -23.89 -6.69 -0.13
C ARG A 167 -24.65 -7.75 0.70
N GLN A 168 -25.98 -7.72 0.71
CA GLN A 168 -26.82 -8.62 1.50
C GLN A 168 -27.53 -9.70 0.65
N SER A 169 -27.55 -9.53 -0.67
CA SER A 169 -28.28 -10.40 -1.61
C SER A 169 -27.36 -10.90 -2.72
N PRO A 170 -27.64 -12.06 -3.34
CA PRO A 170 -26.90 -12.52 -4.53
C PRO A 170 -27.19 -11.70 -5.81
N ALA A 171 -28.06 -10.69 -5.74
CA ALA A 171 -28.46 -9.89 -6.89
C ALA A 171 -27.32 -8.99 -7.40
N ILE A 172 -27.12 -8.99 -8.72
CA ILE A 172 -26.27 -8.06 -9.44
C ILE A 172 -27.18 -7.16 -10.28
N TRP A 173 -27.15 -5.87 -10.00
CA TRP A 173 -27.96 -4.84 -10.66
C TRP A 173 -27.16 -4.21 -11.80
N LEU A 174 -27.76 -4.15 -12.99
CA LEU A 174 -27.14 -3.53 -14.16
C LEU A 174 -27.73 -2.15 -14.40
N TYR A 175 -26.90 -1.12 -14.32
CA TYR A 175 -27.26 0.26 -14.60
C TYR A 175 -26.70 0.71 -15.95
N ASN A 176 -27.42 1.59 -16.63
CA ASN A 176 -26.89 2.28 -17.82
C ASN A 176 -26.37 3.65 -17.40
N THR A 177 -25.06 3.87 -17.55
CA THR A 177 -24.42 5.10 -17.08
C THR A 177 -24.59 6.28 -18.03
N ASN A 178 -25.06 6.04 -19.26
CA ASN A 178 -25.33 7.10 -20.24
C ASN A 178 -26.70 7.78 -20.02
N LYS A 179 -27.48 7.28 -19.05
CA LYS A 179 -28.80 7.80 -18.71
C LYS A 179 -28.74 8.57 -17.38
N PRO A 180 -29.67 9.53 -17.15
CA PRO A 180 -29.64 10.38 -15.96
C PRO A 180 -29.73 9.60 -14.64
N ALA A 181 -29.28 10.24 -13.56
CA ALA A 181 -29.21 9.78 -12.17
C ALA A 181 -30.38 8.90 -11.66
N ASP A 182 -31.61 9.20 -12.08
CA ASP A 182 -32.83 8.57 -11.57
C ASP A 182 -33.33 7.39 -12.44
N THR A 183 -32.44 6.85 -13.29
CA THR A 183 -32.81 5.75 -14.18
C THR A 183 -32.90 4.44 -13.40
N PRO A 184 -34.03 3.70 -13.47
CA PRO A 184 -34.13 2.40 -12.84
C PRO A 184 -33.10 1.42 -13.43
N PRO A 185 -32.70 0.38 -12.68
CA PRO A 185 -31.79 -0.62 -13.21
C PRO A 185 -32.37 -1.26 -14.47
N LEU A 186 -31.52 -1.48 -15.46
CA LEU A 186 -31.90 -2.10 -16.72
C LEU A 186 -32.32 -3.56 -16.52
N ALA A 187 -31.53 -4.29 -15.72
CA ALA A 187 -31.76 -5.69 -15.45
C ALA A 187 -31.15 -6.13 -14.12
N VAL A 188 -31.60 -7.28 -13.65
CA VAL A 188 -31.04 -7.98 -12.48
C VAL A 188 -30.54 -9.34 -12.92
N VAL A 189 -29.31 -9.67 -12.52
CA VAL A 189 -28.66 -10.95 -12.78
C VAL A 189 -28.47 -11.68 -11.45
N ARG A 190 -28.86 -12.96 -11.39
CA ARG A 190 -28.71 -13.82 -10.20
C ARG A 190 -27.98 -15.10 -10.57
N VAL A 191 -26.64 -15.04 -10.55
CA VAL A 191 -25.79 -16.21 -10.83
C VAL A 191 -25.49 -16.98 -9.54
N HIS A 192 -25.23 -16.23 -8.46
CA HIS A 192 -24.77 -16.78 -7.19
C HIS A 192 -25.92 -17.13 -6.22
N ARG A 193 -25.60 -17.92 -5.19
CA ARG A 193 -26.52 -18.23 -4.06
C ARG A 193 -26.19 -17.45 -2.78
N ALA A 194 -25.01 -16.86 -2.71
CA ALA A 194 -24.56 -16.03 -1.60
C ALA A 194 -24.25 -14.60 -2.12
N PRO A 195 -24.12 -13.59 -1.23
CA PRO A 195 -23.83 -12.23 -1.64
C PRO A 195 -22.55 -12.14 -2.47
N VAL A 196 -22.59 -11.32 -3.52
CA VAL A 196 -21.49 -11.19 -4.48
C VAL A 196 -20.46 -10.19 -3.97
N VAL A 197 -19.23 -10.66 -3.82
CA VAL A 197 -18.12 -9.90 -3.22
C VAL A 197 -17.26 -9.19 -4.28
N LEU A 198 -17.11 -9.78 -5.47
CA LEU A 198 -16.35 -9.18 -6.57
C LEU A 198 -17.05 -9.41 -7.91
N ILE A 199 -16.88 -8.45 -8.80
CA ILE A 199 -17.28 -8.51 -10.21
C ILE A 199 -16.13 -7.92 -11.01
N ARG A 200 -15.69 -8.57 -12.08
CA ARG A 200 -14.65 -8.07 -12.98
C ARG A 200 -14.95 -8.41 -14.43
N TYR A 201 -14.72 -7.46 -15.32
CA TYR A 201 -14.99 -7.61 -16.73
C TYR A 201 -13.70 -7.85 -17.52
N ASN A 202 -13.70 -8.91 -18.32
CA ASN A 202 -12.63 -9.29 -19.24
C ASN A 202 -12.94 -8.72 -20.62
N ALA A 203 -12.57 -7.46 -20.86
CA ALA A 203 -12.87 -6.77 -22.11
C ALA A 203 -12.34 -7.47 -23.39
N PRO A 204 -11.12 -8.05 -23.43
CA PRO A 204 -10.64 -8.79 -24.60
C PRO A 204 -11.49 -10.00 -25.01
N LEU A 205 -12.18 -10.64 -24.06
CA LEU A 205 -12.94 -11.87 -24.27
C LEU A 205 -14.45 -11.73 -24.00
N ASP A 206 -14.91 -10.49 -23.81
CA ASP A 206 -16.29 -10.08 -23.56
C ASP A 206 -17.03 -10.98 -22.56
N ALA A 207 -16.45 -11.08 -21.37
CA ALA A 207 -16.93 -11.98 -20.33
C ALA A 207 -16.76 -11.38 -18.95
N VAL A 208 -17.68 -11.70 -18.05
CA VAL A 208 -17.65 -11.25 -16.66
C VAL A 208 -17.38 -12.44 -15.75
N ILE A 209 -16.47 -12.24 -14.78
CA ILE A 209 -16.31 -13.15 -13.65
C ILE A 209 -16.86 -12.46 -12.41
N SER A 210 -17.72 -13.16 -11.68
CA SER A 210 -18.16 -12.74 -10.34
C SER A 210 -17.88 -13.82 -9.31
N THR A 211 -17.66 -13.40 -8.06
CA THR A 211 -17.36 -14.30 -6.94
C THR A 211 -18.28 -14.03 -5.75
N ASP A 212 -18.79 -15.07 -5.11
CA ASP A 212 -19.61 -14.94 -3.89
C ASP A 212 -18.82 -15.03 -2.57
N GLY A 213 -19.49 -14.70 -1.47
CA GLY A 213 -18.96 -14.83 -0.11
C GLY A 213 -18.72 -16.27 0.37
N LYS A 214 -19.03 -17.29 -0.46
CA LYS A 214 -18.70 -18.69 -0.21
C LYS A 214 -17.52 -19.18 -1.05
N GLY A 215 -16.91 -18.32 -1.86
CA GLY A 215 -15.76 -18.64 -2.69
C GLY A 215 -16.10 -19.31 -4.02
N LEU A 216 -17.35 -19.20 -4.49
CA LEU A 216 -17.74 -19.70 -5.80
C LEU A 216 -17.40 -18.67 -6.88
N LEU A 217 -16.73 -19.11 -7.94
CA LEU A 217 -16.43 -18.30 -9.13
C LEU A 217 -17.41 -18.67 -10.24
N GLU A 218 -18.00 -17.65 -10.87
CA GLU A 218 -18.96 -17.84 -11.96
C GLU A 218 -18.68 -16.92 -13.13
N TYR A 219 -18.87 -17.48 -14.33
CA TYR A 219 -18.67 -16.81 -15.61
C TYR A 219 -20.03 -16.50 -16.20
N TRP A 220 -20.19 -15.28 -16.71
CA TRP A 220 -21.40 -14.90 -17.40
C TRP A 220 -21.11 -13.83 -18.47
N SER A 221 -21.90 -13.83 -19.54
CA SER A 221 -21.85 -12.80 -20.57
C SER A 221 -22.70 -11.61 -20.18
N ALA A 222 -22.23 -10.42 -20.52
CA ALA A 222 -22.96 -9.18 -20.29
C ALA A 222 -23.88 -8.76 -21.44
N ASP A 223 -24.03 -9.61 -22.45
CA ASP A 223 -25.00 -9.41 -23.52
C ASP A 223 -26.41 -9.67 -22.98
N VAL A 224 -26.95 -8.65 -22.32
CA VAL A 224 -28.33 -8.65 -21.86
C VAL A 224 -29.18 -8.13 -23.01
N ASP A 225 -29.72 -9.06 -23.79
CA ASP A 225 -30.76 -8.82 -24.77
C ASP A 225 -31.99 -8.22 -24.08
N ALA A 226 -32.04 -6.90 -23.95
CA ALA A 226 -33.21 -6.17 -23.45
C ALA A 226 -34.40 -6.19 -24.45
N GLY A 227 -34.52 -7.22 -25.29
CA GLY A 227 -35.42 -7.21 -26.45
C GLY A 227 -35.89 -8.55 -27.04
N SER A 228 -35.62 -9.72 -26.42
CA SER A 228 -36.09 -11.02 -26.98
C SER A 228 -37.06 -11.81 -26.09
N ALA A 229 -37.78 -11.15 -25.18
CA ALA A 229 -38.96 -11.72 -24.51
C ALA A 229 -40.22 -11.70 -25.41
N ALA A 230 -40.06 -12.00 -26.70
CA ALA A 230 -41.14 -12.22 -27.65
C ALA A 230 -40.75 -13.36 -28.59
N THR A 231 -40.83 -14.59 -28.07
CA THR A 231 -41.07 -15.90 -28.74
C THR A 231 -40.28 -17.01 -28.04
N ALA A 232 -40.77 -17.50 -26.89
CA ALA A 232 -40.52 -18.86 -26.41
C ALA A 232 -41.37 -19.15 -25.16
N ALA A 233 -42.66 -19.44 -25.35
CA ALA A 233 -43.46 -20.18 -24.37
C ALA A 233 -44.65 -20.83 -25.07
N THR A 234 -44.38 -21.90 -25.81
CA THR A 234 -45.37 -22.98 -26.00
C THR A 234 -44.81 -24.23 -25.34
N ALA A 235 -45.65 -24.83 -24.49
CA ALA A 235 -45.50 -26.12 -23.81
C ALA A 235 -44.56 -26.15 -22.59
N ALA A 236 -45.10 -26.15 -21.38
CA ALA A 236 -45.57 -27.36 -20.73
C ALA A 236 -46.08 -27.05 -19.31
N ASP A 237 -47.30 -27.51 -19.02
CA ASP A 237 -47.92 -27.58 -17.71
C ASP A 237 -47.07 -28.39 -16.72
N VAL A 238 -46.85 -27.91 -15.49
CA VAL A 238 -46.87 -28.71 -14.25
C VAL A 238 -47.23 -27.80 -13.05
N ASP A 239 -48.46 -28.02 -12.56
CA ASP A 239 -49.01 -27.89 -11.21
C ASP A 239 -48.56 -26.80 -10.21
N ALA A 240 -49.57 -26.02 -9.84
CA ALA A 240 -49.66 -25.24 -8.63
C ALA A 240 -49.81 -26.15 -7.39
N ASP A 241 -49.20 -25.76 -6.28
CA ASP A 241 -49.92 -25.69 -5.00
C ASP A 241 -49.10 -25.00 -3.88
N ALA A 242 -49.83 -24.12 -3.18
CA ALA A 242 -49.72 -23.70 -1.78
C ALA A 242 -48.39 -23.11 -1.24
N TYR A 243 -48.40 -21.80 -0.96
CA TYR A 243 -48.43 -21.31 0.42
C TYR A 243 -48.89 -19.85 0.43
N ALA A 244 -50.05 -19.60 1.04
CA ALA A 244 -50.56 -18.28 1.34
C ALA A 244 -49.98 -17.83 2.68
N ASP A 245 -49.44 -16.62 2.74
CA ASP A 245 -49.60 -15.80 3.95
C ASP A 245 -49.55 -14.30 3.61
N ALA A 246 -50.41 -13.56 4.30
CA ALA A 246 -50.79 -12.19 4.04
C ALA A 246 -49.98 -11.20 4.89
N ASP A 247 -49.46 -10.13 4.29
CA ASP A 247 -49.66 -8.73 4.73
C ASP A 247 -48.82 -7.79 3.86
N ALA A 248 -49.48 -6.92 3.10
CA ALA A 248 -48.85 -5.81 2.39
C ALA A 248 -49.67 -4.55 2.64
N PRO A 249 -49.07 -3.44 3.12
CA PRO A 249 -49.75 -2.16 3.08
C PRO A 249 -49.59 -1.56 1.67
N SER A 250 -50.74 -1.29 1.08
CA SER A 250 -50.93 -0.54 -0.15
C SER A 250 -50.44 0.92 -0.05
N GLY A 251 -49.79 1.41 -1.10
CA GLY A 251 -49.89 2.83 -1.49
C GLY A 251 -48.58 3.55 -1.79
N ALA A 252 -48.11 3.46 -3.04
CA ALA A 252 -47.55 4.57 -3.83
C ALA A 252 -47.12 4.05 -5.21
N ALA A 253 -48.08 3.94 -6.14
CA ALA A 253 -47.81 3.70 -7.54
C ALA A 253 -47.31 5.00 -8.19
N GLY A 254 -46.01 5.04 -8.49
CA GLY A 254 -45.38 6.06 -9.31
C GLY A 254 -44.39 5.41 -10.27
N ALA A 255 -44.84 5.15 -11.50
CA ALA A 255 -44.08 4.80 -12.71
C ALA A 255 -42.69 4.15 -12.52
N ALA A 256 -42.63 2.90 -12.05
CA ALA A 256 -41.43 2.08 -12.12
C ALA A 256 -41.32 1.46 -13.53
N GLY A 257 -40.30 1.85 -14.30
CA GLY A 257 -39.91 1.08 -15.48
C GLY A 257 -39.58 -0.34 -15.06
N ALA A 258 -40.18 -1.34 -15.73
CA ALA A 258 -40.04 -2.75 -15.36
C ALA A 258 -38.55 -3.18 -15.42
N THR A 259 -37.98 -3.56 -14.29
CA THR A 259 -36.67 -4.19 -14.20
C THR A 259 -36.78 -5.62 -14.71
N VAL A 260 -36.02 -5.97 -15.76
CA VAL A 260 -36.07 -7.30 -16.38
C VAL A 260 -35.08 -8.24 -15.68
N GLU A 261 -35.48 -9.45 -15.31
CA GLU A 261 -34.51 -10.47 -14.90
C GLU A 261 -33.77 -11.00 -16.12
N ALA A 262 -32.43 -10.90 -16.10
CA ALA A 262 -31.58 -11.32 -17.19
C ALA A 262 -30.98 -12.71 -16.91
N GLU A 263 -31.11 -13.62 -17.88
CA GLU A 263 -30.49 -14.93 -17.81
C GLU A 263 -28.97 -14.83 -17.99
N ALA A 264 -28.22 -15.36 -17.02
CA ALA A 264 -26.77 -15.44 -17.10
C ALA A 264 -26.35 -16.59 -18.03
N ARG A 265 -25.86 -16.24 -19.23
CA ARG A 265 -25.33 -17.21 -20.20
C ARG A 265 -23.82 -17.35 -20.05
N LEU A 266 -23.31 -18.57 -20.27
CA LEU A 266 -21.86 -18.78 -20.36
C LEU A 266 -21.30 -18.02 -21.56
N PRO A 267 -20.17 -17.30 -21.41
CA PRO A 267 -19.56 -16.55 -22.49
C PRO A 267 -18.98 -17.49 -23.56
N ALA A 268 -19.03 -17.09 -24.83
CA ALA A 268 -18.49 -17.87 -25.94
C ALA A 268 -16.98 -18.14 -25.84
N SER A 269 -16.27 -17.33 -25.05
CA SER A 269 -14.84 -17.47 -24.78
C SER A 269 -14.51 -18.57 -23.75
N ALA A 270 -15.50 -19.14 -23.06
CA ALA A 270 -15.33 -20.29 -22.20
C ALA A 270 -15.26 -21.59 -23.03
N ALA A 271 -14.21 -22.37 -22.83
CA ALA A 271 -13.96 -23.64 -23.51
C ALA A 271 -14.42 -24.85 -22.68
N PHE A 272 -15.36 -24.65 -21.75
CA PHE A 272 -15.97 -25.68 -20.92
C PHE A 272 -17.49 -25.52 -20.95
N ALA A 273 -18.21 -26.64 -20.90
CA ALA A 273 -19.67 -26.63 -20.84
C ALA A 273 -20.17 -26.90 -19.41
N TYR A 274 -19.43 -27.70 -18.66
CA TYR A 274 -19.81 -28.14 -17.31
C TYR A 274 -18.79 -27.68 -16.28
N LYS A 275 -19.26 -27.25 -15.11
CA LYS A 275 -18.39 -26.78 -14.02
C LYS A 275 -17.46 -27.89 -13.49
N SER A 276 -17.82 -29.17 -13.67
CA SER A 276 -16.99 -30.33 -13.32
C SER A 276 -15.69 -30.44 -14.12
N GLU A 277 -15.58 -29.75 -15.25
CA GLU A 277 -14.37 -29.74 -16.10
C GLU A 277 -13.35 -28.69 -15.64
N THR A 278 -13.72 -27.88 -14.65
CA THR A 278 -13.00 -26.69 -14.18
C THR A 278 -12.58 -26.81 -12.73
N ASP A 279 -11.65 -25.95 -12.30
CA ASP A 279 -11.19 -25.87 -10.91
C ASP A 279 -11.84 -24.70 -10.16
N LEU A 280 -12.92 -24.11 -10.69
CA LEU A 280 -13.56 -22.90 -10.17
C LEU A 280 -14.14 -23.05 -8.75
N TYR A 281 -14.22 -24.27 -8.22
CA TYR A 281 -14.62 -24.58 -6.86
C TYR A 281 -13.48 -24.59 -5.83
N GLU A 282 -12.22 -24.41 -6.26
CA GLU A 282 -11.07 -24.55 -5.36
C GLU A 282 -11.13 -23.56 -4.19
N LEU A 283 -11.59 -22.32 -4.42
CA LEU A 283 -11.78 -21.33 -3.36
C LEU A 283 -12.87 -21.76 -2.37
N ALA A 284 -14.02 -22.23 -2.87
CA ALA A 284 -15.08 -22.77 -2.02
C ALA A 284 -14.64 -24.01 -1.21
N LYS A 285 -13.84 -24.90 -1.81
CA LYS A 285 -13.25 -26.07 -1.15
C LYS A 285 -12.29 -25.66 -0.03
N ALA A 286 -11.50 -24.61 -0.26
CA ALA A 286 -10.63 -24.01 0.74
C ALA A 286 -11.39 -23.16 1.79
N LYS A 287 -12.71 -22.99 1.63
CA LYS A 287 -13.55 -22.06 2.43
C LYS A 287 -12.96 -20.63 2.43
N ALA A 288 -12.40 -20.24 1.29
CA ALA A 288 -11.74 -18.97 1.10
C ALA A 288 -12.58 -18.06 0.21
N VAL A 289 -12.56 -16.76 0.50
CA VAL A 289 -13.23 -15.73 -0.30
C VAL A 289 -12.18 -14.98 -1.10
N ALA A 290 -12.49 -14.63 -2.35
CA ALA A 290 -11.62 -13.80 -3.18
C ALA A 290 -11.64 -12.34 -2.67
N LEU A 291 -10.45 -11.78 -2.46
CA LEU A 291 -10.22 -10.38 -2.05
C LEU A 291 -9.96 -9.48 -3.25
N SER A 292 -9.32 -10.00 -4.29
CA SER A 292 -9.17 -9.31 -5.57
C SER A 292 -9.16 -10.30 -6.72
N LEU A 293 -9.54 -9.81 -7.90
CA LEU A 293 -9.39 -10.50 -9.17
C LEU A 293 -8.83 -9.51 -10.19
N ALA A 294 -7.79 -9.92 -10.91
CA ALA A 294 -7.20 -9.15 -12.00
C ALA A 294 -6.99 -10.03 -13.22
N PHE A 295 -7.34 -9.52 -14.41
CA PHE A 295 -7.07 -10.18 -15.68
C PHE A 295 -5.68 -9.84 -16.19
N SER A 296 -5.04 -10.78 -16.90
CA SER A 296 -3.91 -10.46 -17.75
C SER A 296 -4.35 -9.52 -18.88
N PRO A 297 -3.46 -8.68 -19.44
CA PRO A 297 -3.84 -7.72 -20.49
C PRO A 297 -4.45 -8.35 -21.75
N ASP A 298 -4.14 -9.62 -22.03
CA ASP A 298 -4.69 -10.42 -23.13
C ASP A 298 -6.00 -11.16 -22.76
N GLY A 299 -6.42 -11.09 -21.50
CA GLY A 299 -7.62 -11.74 -20.97
C GLY A 299 -7.51 -13.27 -20.83
N ARG A 300 -6.38 -13.89 -21.18
CA ARG A 300 -6.24 -15.36 -21.22
C ARG A 300 -5.99 -15.99 -19.86
N SER A 301 -5.48 -15.22 -18.93
CA SER A 301 -5.26 -15.65 -17.56
C SER A 301 -5.85 -14.62 -16.59
N PHE A 302 -6.14 -15.06 -15.38
CA PHE A 302 -6.48 -14.15 -14.29
C PHE A 302 -5.87 -14.62 -12.99
N ALA A 303 -5.63 -13.68 -12.09
CA ALA A 303 -5.11 -13.95 -10.76
C ALA A 303 -6.15 -13.56 -9.72
N THR A 304 -6.27 -14.38 -8.68
CA THR A 304 -7.09 -14.11 -7.51
C THR A 304 -6.25 -14.16 -6.26
N THR A 305 -6.43 -13.18 -5.39
CA THR A 305 -5.96 -13.22 -4.01
C THR A 305 -7.12 -13.57 -3.11
N SER A 306 -6.88 -14.29 -2.02
CA SER A 306 -7.96 -14.82 -1.19
C SER A 306 -7.64 -14.77 0.31
N THR A 307 -8.68 -14.93 1.13
CA THR A 307 -8.61 -14.87 2.60
C THR A 307 -7.78 -15.97 3.25
N ASP A 308 -7.44 -17.03 2.51
CA ASP A 308 -6.52 -18.09 2.92
C ASP A 308 -5.05 -17.75 2.67
N TRP A 309 -4.75 -16.53 2.22
CA TRP A 309 -3.39 -16.03 1.97
C TRP A 309 -2.68 -16.76 0.85
N GLN A 310 -3.44 -17.18 -0.17
CA GLN A 310 -2.89 -17.73 -1.39
C GLN A 310 -3.18 -16.81 -2.58
N VAL A 311 -2.24 -16.79 -3.52
CA VAL A 311 -2.42 -16.17 -4.82
C VAL A 311 -2.56 -17.28 -5.85
N ARG A 312 -3.71 -17.33 -6.50
CA ARG A 312 -4.04 -18.36 -7.50
C ARG A 312 -4.06 -17.74 -8.88
N VAL A 313 -3.42 -18.40 -9.85
CA VAL A 313 -3.43 -18.00 -11.26
C VAL A 313 -4.19 -19.05 -12.04
N TRP A 314 -5.07 -18.59 -12.91
CA TRP A 314 -6.06 -19.41 -13.60
C TRP A 314 -5.96 -19.19 -15.09
N HIS A 315 -6.24 -20.24 -15.86
CA HIS A 315 -6.46 -20.12 -17.30
C HIS A 315 -7.92 -19.78 -17.55
N PHE A 316 -8.16 -18.63 -18.18
CA PHE A 316 -9.51 -18.09 -18.35
C PHE A 316 -10.42 -19.05 -19.13
N SER A 317 -9.98 -19.49 -20.32
CA SER A 317 -10.80 -20.28 -21.24
C SER A 317 -11.19 -21.63 -20.66
N THR A 318 -10.29 -22.29 -19.94
CA THR A 318 -10.53 -23.63 -19.37
C THR A 318 -11.10 -23.60 -17.95
N GLY A 319 -11.03 -22.46 -17.26
CA GLY A 319 -11.38 -22.36 -15.83
C GLY A 319 -10.48 -23.21 -14.92
N LYS A 320 -9.32 -23.67 -15.42
CA LYS A 320 -8.40 -24.52 -14.66
C LYS A 320 -7.35 -23.71 -13.92
N LEU A 321 -6.95 -24.25 -12.78
CA LEU A 321 -5.92 -23.66 -11.93
C LEU A 321 -4.55 -23.90 -12.56
N ALA A 322 -3.85 -22.83 -12.90
CA ALA A 322 -2.52 -22.90 -13.47
C ALA A 322 -1.47 -22.99 -12.36
N ARG A 323 -1.56 -22.13 -11.34
CA ARG A 323 -0.55 -21.98 -10.28
C ARG A 323 -1.15 -21.53 -8.96
N VAL A 324 -0.47 -21.89 -7.88
CA VAL A 324 -0.76 -21.44 -6.51
C VAL A 324 0.53 -20.96 -5.87
N TYR A 325 0.50 -19.75 -5.33
CA TYR A 325 1.57 -19.18 -4.51
C TYR A 325 1.06 -19.10 -3.07
N ASP A 326 1.72 -19.84 -2.18
CA ASP A 326 1.40 -19.84 -0.76
C ASP A 326 2.10 -18.68 -0.05
N GLU A 327 1.32 -17.72 0.44
CA GLU A 327 1.77 -16.61 1.27
C GLU A 327 1.32 -16.81 2.73
N SER A 328 1.03 -18.03 3.16
CA SER A 328 0.79 -18.35 4.56
C SER A 328 1.98 -17.95 5.45
N ILE A 329 1.71 -17.59 6.71
CA ILE A 329 2.78 -17.27 7.67
C ILE A 329 3.80 -18.42 7.77
N GLY A 330 3.31 -19.67 7.77
CA GLY A 330 4.17 -20.85 7.82
C GLY A 330 5.11 -20.93 6.62
N ALA A 331 4.59 -20.74 5.41
CA ALA A 331 5.39 -20.71 4.19
C ALA A 331 6.41 -19.56 4.20
N LEU A 332 6.02 -18.37 4.66
CA LEU A 332 6.91 -17.21 4.75
C LEU A 332 8.03 -17.41 5.76
N GLN A 333 7.74 -18.00 6.92
CA GLN A 333 8.75 -18.35 7.92
C GLN A 333 9.71 -19.43 7.41
N ALA A 334 9.20 -20.45 6.71
CA ALA A 334 10.02 -21.48 6.09
C ALA A 334 10.93 -20.89 5.00
N ALA A 335 10.37 -20.05 4.12
CA ALA A 335 11.11 -19.36 3.07
C ALA A 335 12.19 -18.44 3.64
N GLN A 336 11.92 -17.71 4.73
CA GLN A 336 12.89 -16.86 5.41
C GLN A 336 14.06 -17.67 5.98
N ARG A 337 13.80 -18.84 6.58
CA ARG A 337 14.87 -19.74 7.08
C ARG A 337 15.70 -20.32 5.93
N ALA A 338 15.03 -20.76 4.86
CA ALA A 338 15.68 -21.34 3.68
C ALA A 338 16.49 -20.31 2.89
N SER A 339 16.08 -19.05 2.93
CA SER A 339 16.71 -17.95 2.19
C SER A 339 17.74 -17.19 3.03
N ALA A 340 18.12 -17.68 4.21
CA ALA A 340 19.08 -17.02 5.08
C ALA A 340 20.40 -16.74 4.32
N GLY A 341 20.78 -15.47 4.23
CA GLY A 341 21.96 -15.01 3.49
C GLY A 341 21.73 -14.66 2.02
N LEU A 342 20.52 -14.83 1.47
CA LEU A 342 20.17 -14.34 0.12
C LEU A 342 19.82 -12.84 0.14
N PRO A 343 19.98 -12.13 -0.99
CA PRO A 343 19.70 -10.69 -1.08
C PRO A 343 18.27 -10.30 -0.72
N HIS A 344 17.31 -11.22 -0.78
CA HIS A 344 15.89 -10.96 -0.47
C HIS A 344 15.50 -11.30 0.96
N ALA A 345 16.37 -11.95 1.75
CA ALA A 345 16.09 -12.21 3.16
C ALA A 345 16.08 -10.91 3.97
N LEU A 346 15.14 -10.82 4.90
CA LEU A 346 15.10 -9.75 5.89
C LEU A 346 16.01 -10.08 7.07
N ASP A 347 16.46 -9.08 7.82
CA ASP A 347 17.05 -9.35 9.12
C ASP A 347 15.97 -9.88 10.09
N ALA A 348 16.40 -10.52 11.19
CA ALA A 348 15.46 -11.15 12.12
C ALA A 348 14.54 -10.15 12.84
N PHE A 349 15.02 -8.92 13.07
CA PHE A 349 14.29 -7.88 13.77
C PHE A 349 13.19 -7.28 12.87
N ASP A 350 13.55 -6.89 11.66
CA ASP A 350 12.65 -6.40 10.63
C ASP A 350 11.61 -7.46 10.24
N PHE A 351 12.03 -8.71 10.07
CA PHE A 351 11.10 -9.81 9.82
C PHE A 351 10.10 -9.97 10.98
N GLY A 352 10.57 -9.89 12.22
CA GLY A 352 9.72 -9.95 13.42
C GLY A 352 8.69 -8.84 13.46
N ARG A 353 9.09 -7.59 13.16
CA ARG A 353 8.19 -6.43 13.11
C ARG A 353 7.11 -6.61 12.02
N ARG A 354 7.50 -7.00 10.81
CA ARG A 354 6.55 -7.21 9.71
C ARG A 354 5.60 -8.38 9.97
N LEU A 355 6.09 -9.43 10.62
CA LEU A 355 5.27 -10.56 11.03
C LEU A 355 4.20 -10.17 12.05
N ALA A 356 4.48 -9.21 12.95
CA ALA A 356 3.49 -8.70 13.88
C ALA A 356 2.35 -7.95 13.16
N VAL A 357 2.70 -7.06 12.21
CA VAL A 357 1.73 -6.34 11.38
C VAL A 357 0.93 -7.32 10.50
N GLU A 358 1.58 -8.34 9.94
CA GLU A 358 0.90 -9.37 9.18
C GLU A 358 -0.15 -10.07 10.05
N LYS A 359 0.20 -10.53 11.25
CA LYS A 359 -0.75 -11.17 12.19
C LYS A 359 -1.95 -10.27 12.51
N GLU A 360 -1.72 -8.97 12.67
CA GLU A 360 -2.79 -8.00 12.90
C GLU A 360 -3.73 -7.88 11.69
N LEU A 361 -3.18 -7.80 10.47
CA LEU A 361 -3.96 -7.79 9.23
C LEU A 361 -4.83 -9.07 9.11
N ARG A 362 -4.27 -10.24 9.46
CA ARG A 362 -5.01 -11.52 9.38
C ARG A 362 -6.05 -11.71 10.47
N ALA A 363 -5.96 -10.96 11.57
CA ALA A 363 -6.93 -11.02 12.66
C ALA A 363 -8.22 -10.24 12.34
N LEU A 364 -8.25 -9.47 11.26
CA LEU A 364 -9.44 -8.74 10.85
C LEU A 364 -10.54 -9.68 10.34
N PRO A 365 -11.81 -9.39 10.63
CA PRO A 365 -12.92 -10.11 10.01
C PRO A 365 -12.92 -9.86 8.49
N PRO A 366 -13.42 -10.81 7.66
CA PRO A 366 -13.40 -10.69 6.20
C PRO A 366 -13.99 -9.39 5.66
N GLU A 367 -15.03 -8.84 6.32
CA GLU A 367 -15.69 -7.60 5.91
C GLU A 367 -14.86 -6.33 6.11
N LEU A 368 -13.90 -6.34 7.04
CA LEU A 368 -13.00 -5.21 7.31
C LEU A 368 -11.62 -5.41 6.69
N MET A 369 -11.40 -6.54 6.03
CA MET A 369 -10.13 -6.84 5.40
C MET A 369 -9.94 -5.93 4.18
N PRO A 370 -8.82 -5.18 4.10
CA PRO A 370 -8.57 -4.35 2.93
C PRO A 370 -8.39 -5.23 1.69
N PRO A 371 -8.69 -4.71 0.49
CA PRO A 371 -8.42 -5.43 -0.75
C PRO A 371 -6.91 -5.70 -0.85
N SER A 372 -6.55 -6.96 -1.15
CA SER A 372 -5.18 -7.37 -1.41
C SER A 372 -5.00 -7.54 -2.92
N THR A 373 -4.66 -6.48 -3.65
CA THR A 373 -4.76 -6.52 -5.12
C THR A 373 -3.52 -7.13 -5.78
N ALA A 374 -3.71 -8.04 -6.72
CA ALA A 374 -2.66 -8.48 -7.64
C ALA A 374 -2.79 -7.75 -8.99
N VAL A 375 -1.67 -7.50 -9.68
CA VAL A 375 -1.63 -6.79 -10.96
C VAL A 375 -0.68 -7.50 -11.91
N PHE A 376 -1.10 -7.66 -13.17
CA PHE A 376 -0.23 -8.15 -14.24
C PHE A 376 0.54 -7.00 -14.89
N ASP A 377 1.75 -7.27 -15.37
CA ASP A 377 2.43 -6.34 -16.27
C ASP A 377 1.77 -6.31 -17.65
N ALA A 378 2.14 -5.34 -18.48
CA ALA A 378 1.62 -5.16 -19.84
C ALA A 378 1.81 -6.37 -20.77
N SER A 379 2.80 -7.24 -20.52
CA SER A 379 2.96 -8.49 -21.28
C SER A 379 2.09 -9.64 -20.77
N GLY A 380 1.62 -9.58 -19.53
CA GLY A 380 0.99 -10.70 -18.83
C GLY A 380 1.95 -11.80 -18.38
N THR A 381 3.27 -11.58 -18.49
CA THR A 381 4.31 -12.56 -18.09
C THR A 381 4.65 -12.46 -16.60
N PHE A 382 4.57 -11.26 -16.04
CA PHE A 382 4.88 -10.98 -14.65
C PHE A 382 3.61 -10.70 -13.84
N LEU A 383 3.58 -11.25 -12.63
CA LEU A 383 2.55 -10.99 -11.65
C LEU A 383 3.15 -10.25 -10.47
N LEU A 384 2.57 -9.11 -10.12
CA LEU A 384 2.92 -8.29 -8.98
C LEU A 384 1.83 -8.42 -7.92
N TYR A 385 2.22 -8.74 -6.69
CA TYR A 385 1.26 -8.80 -5.58
C TYR A 385 1.93 -8.47 -4.25
N PRO A 386 1.16 -7.95 -3.28
CA PRO A 386 1.69 -7.56 -1.98
C PRO A 386 1.93 -8.78 -1.08
N SER A 387 3.03 -8.78 -0.35
CA SER A 387 3.47 -9.82 0.57
C SER A 387 4.07 -9.18 1.83
N LEU A 388 4.36 -9.99 2.84
CA LEU A 388 5.07 -9.56 4.05
C LEU A 388 6.43 -8.90 3.74
N LEU A 389 7.12 -9.37 2.70
CA LEU A 389 8.43 -8.84 2.29
C LEU A 389 8.37 -7.46 1.60
N GLY A 390 7.19 -7.04 1.12
CA GLY A 390 7.03 -5.93 0.17
C GLY A 390 6.16 -6.37 -1.00
N VAL A 391 6.40 -5.85 -2.20
CA VAL A 391 5.68 -6.31 -3.41
C VAL A 391 6.53 -7.32 -4.16
N LYS A 392 6.05 -8.56 -4.27
CA LYS A 392 6.74 -9.61 -5.02
C LYS A 392 6.43 -9.48 -6.50
N VAL A 393 7.47 -9.56 -7.33
CA VAL A 393 7.38 -9.64 -8.79
C VAL A 393 7.78 -11.05 -9.23
N ILE A 394 6.81 -11.83 -9.68
CA ILE A 394 7.01 -13.23 -10.07
C ILE A 394 6.86 -13.38 -11.58
N SER A 395 7.80 -14.10 -12.20
CA SER A 395 7.66 -14.54 -13.58
C SER A 395 6.76 -15.78 -13.65
N LEU A 396 5.62 -15.66 -14.32
CA LEU A 396 4.71 -16.77 -14.58
C LEU A 396 5.29 -17.75 -15.60
N ARG A 397 6.32 -17.38 -16.35
CA ARG A 397 7.02 -18.31 -17.24
C ARG A 397 7.98 -19.18 -16.44
N SER A 398 8.97 -18.57 -15.81
CA SER A 398 10.05 -19.29 -15.11
C SER A 398 9.67 -19.78 -13.71
N ASN A 399 8.54 -19.33 -13.17
CA ASN A 399 8.10 -19.59 -11.80
C ASN A 399 9.08 -19.13 -10.72
N ARG A 400 9.76 -18.01 -10.96
CA ARG A 400 10.76 -17.47 -10.03
C ARG A 400 10.35 -16.09 -9.56
N LEU A 401 10.68 -15.83 -8.29
CA LEU A 401 10.69 -14.48 -7.76
C LEU A 401 11.84 -13.73 -8.44
N VAL A 402 11.52 -12.69 -9.18
CA VAL A 402 12.49 -11.91 -9.96
C VAL A 402 12.93 -10.67 -9.19
N ARG A 403 12.00 -10.01 -8.49
CA ARG A 403 12.25 -8.79 -7.72
C ARG A 403 11.32 -8.68 -6.53
N VAL A 404 11.76 -7.98 -5.48
CA VAL A 404 10.90 -7.54 -4.37
C VAL A 404 11.01 -6.02 -4.29
N LEU A 405 9.90 -5.32 -4.52
CA LEU A 405 9.84 -3.85 -4.46
C LEU A 405 9.44 -3.39 -3.06
N GLY A 406 9.98 -2.24 -2.61
CA GLY A 406 9.69 -1.69 -1.30
C GLY A 406 10.23 -2.56 -0.16
N LYS A 407 11.28 -3.35 -0.41
CA LYS A 407 11.91 -4.20 0.62
C LYS A 407 12.51 -3.36 1.74
N VAL A 408 13.02 -2.17 1.44
CA VAL A 408 13.67 -1.29 2.43
C VAL A 408 12.64 -0.63 3.37
N GLU A 409 11.36 -0.61 2.99
CA GLU A 409 10.28 0.02 3.75
C GLU A 409 9.85 -0.83 4.94
N SER A 410 10.56 -0.62 6.03
CA SER A 410 10.53 -1.45 7.22
C SER A 410 9.21 -1.33 8.00
N SER A 411 8.45 -0.25 7.80
CA SER A 411 7.19 0.07 8.47
C SER A 411 5.92 -0.23 7.66
N GLU A 412 6.01 -0.42 6.35
CA GLU A 412 4.83 -0.39 5.48
C GLU A 412 4.43 -1.78 4.96
N ARG A 413 3.17 -2.17 5.24
CA ARG A 413 2.55 -3.36 4.67
C ARG A 413 1.62 -2.95 3.53
N PHE A 414 2.11 -2.99 2.29
CA PHE A 414 1.31 -2.71 1.10
C PHE A 414 0.15 -3.69 0.98
N VAL A 415 -1.03 -3.23 0.53
CA VAL A 415 -2.24 -4.05 0.37
C VAL A 415 -2.91 -3.83 -0.99
N SER A 416 -3.01 -2.58 -1.44
CA SER A 416 -3.59 -2.23 -2.74
C SER A 416 -2.50 -1.69 -3.66
N LEU A 417 -2.50 -2.11 -4.92
CA LEU A 417 -1.49 -1.91 -5.93
C LEU A 417 -2.16 -1.49 -7.24
N ALA A 418 -1.57 -0.54 -7.94
CA ALA A 418 -1.92 -0.21 -9.31
C ALA A 418 -0.64 0.10 -10.10
N LEU A 419 -0.50 -0.49 -11.28
CA LEU A 419 0.70 -0.33 -12.11
C LEU A 419 0.41 0.60 -13.28
N HIS A 420 1.22 1.64 -13.41
CA HIS A 420 1.28 2.46 -14.60
C HIS A 420 2.46 2.03 -15.46
N GLN A 421 2.18 1.66 -16.71
CA GLN A 421 3.17 1.43 -17.74
C GLN A 421 2.75 2.20 -18.98
N ASP A 422 3.69 2.91 -19.58
CA ASP A 422 3.47 3.53 -20.87
C ASP A 422 3.22 2.42 -21.90
N ARG A 423 1.95 2.23 -22.28
CA ARG A 423 1.56 1.33 -23.35
C ARG A 423 2.15 1.86 -24.66
N ARG A 424 3.38 1.48 -24.95
CA ARG A 424 3.87 1.45 -26.33
C ARG A 424 3.15 0.28 -26.97
N ASP A 425 1.95 0.52 -27.51
CA ASP A 425 1.29 -0.47 -28.36
C ASP A 425 2.28 -0.87 -29.45
N GLY A 426 2.80 -2.10 -29.35
CA GLY A 426 3.81 -2.66 -30.26
C GLY A 426 3.37 -2.76 -31.73
N ARG A 427 2.20 -2.22 -32.10
CA ARG A 427 1.72 -2.10 -33.47
C ARG A 427 2.33 -0.93 -34.24
N ALA A 428 2.92 0.07 -33.59
CA ALA A 428 3.51 1.22 -34.28
C ALA A 428 4.92 0.97 -34.89
N ARG A 429 5.52 -0.23 -34.71
CA ARG A 429 6.89 -0.52 -35.20
C ARG A 429 6.95 -1.50 -36.38
N ALA A 430 5.81 -1.93 -36.93
CA ALA A 430 5.76 -2.93 -38.00
C ALA A 430 5.41 -2.36 -39.40
N LEU A 431 5.41 -1.03 -39.61
CA LEU A 431 4.97 -0.42 -40.87
C LEU A 431 5.95 0.57 -41.53
N THR A 432 7.23 0.55 -41.17
CA THR A 432 8.28 1.23 -41.96
C THR A 432 9.45 0.31 -42.23
N GLY A 433 9.22 -0.67 -43.11
CA GLY A 433 10.31 -1.28 -43.86
C GLY A 433 10.92 -0.23 -44.79
N GLY A 434 12.08 0.32 -44.39
CA GLY A 434 12.80 1.33 -45.18
C GLY A 434 14.17 1.61 -44.59
N ALA A 435 15.19 1.27 -45.37
CA ALA A 435 16.62 1.35 -45.07
C ALA A 435 17.11 2.64 -44.37
N ALA A 436 17.88 2.45 -43.30
CA ALA A 436 19.14 3.12 -42.93
C ALA A 436 19.27 3.11 -41.40
N ALA A 437 20.27 2.39 -40.90
CA ALA A 437 20.61 2.37 -39.49
C ALA A 437 21.20 3.73 -39.07
N ALA A 438 20.34 4.63 -38.59
CA ALA A 438 20.74 5.75 -37.74
C ALA A 438 20.77 5.26 -36.28
N PRO A 439 21.71 5.74 -35.44
CA PRO A 439 21.75 5.34 -34.04
C PRO A 439 20.46 5.80 -33.38
N VAL A 440 19.79 4.86 -32.72
CA VAL A 440 18.54 5.07 -32.01
C VAL A 440 18.79 6.15 -30.95
N SER A 441 18.40 7.39 -31.22
CA SER A 441 18.28 8.41 -30.18
C SER A 441 17.29 7.86 -29.16
N ALA A 442 17.76 7.61 -27.94
CA ALA A 442 16.92 7.16 -26.83
C ALA A 442 15.82 8.18 -26.58
N SER A 443 14.65 7.98 -27.19
CA SER A 443 13.43 8.69 -26.84
C SER A 443 13.18 8.49 -25.35
N PRO A 444 12.66 9.50 -24.62
CA PRO A 444 12.60 9.44 -23.17
C PRO A 444 11.91 8.15 -22.74
N VAL A 445 12.66 7.38 -21.97
CA VAL A 445 12.23 6.12 -21.41
C VAL A 445 11.04 6.45 -20.51
N GLY A 446 9.87 5.91 -20.84
CA GLY A 446 8.67 6.06 -20.02
C GLY A 446 8.93 5.67 -18.57
N ASP A 447 8.26 6.28 -17.59
CA ASP A 447 8.53 6.04 -16.16
C ASP A 447 7.49 5.06 -15.56
N PRO A 448 7.70 3.72 -15.66
CA PRO A 448 6.80 2.75 -15.10
C PRO A 448 6.77 2.95 -13.59
N THR A 449 5.57 3.13 -13.06
CA THR A 449 5.37 3.51 -11.67
C THR A 449 4.33 2.60 -11.06
N LEU A 450 4.71 1.94 -9.97
CA LEU A 450 3.79 1.20 -9.11
C LEU A 450 3.28 2.13 -8.02
N PHE A 451 1.97 2.26 -7.95
CA PHE A 451 1.28 2.94 -6.87
C PHE A 451 0.82 1.90 -5.85
N ALA A 452 1.11 2.13 -4.58
CA ALA A 452 0.77 1.21 -3.50
C ALA A 452 0.12 1.93 -2.31
N ALA A 453 -0.98 1.42 -1.78
CA ALA A 453 -1.53 1.82 -0.48
C ALA A 453 -1.11 0.80 0.58
N ALA A 454 -0.88 1.28 1.80
CA ALA A 454 -0.46 0.45 2.92
C ALA A 454 -1.53 0.32 4.00
N PHE A 455 -1.47 -0.79 4.73
CA PHE A 455 -2.38 -1.11 5.81
C PHE A 455 -2.40 -0.01 6.88
N LYS A 456 -3.59 0.50 7.21
CA LYS A 456 -3.83 1.57 8.21
C LYS A 456 -3.06 2.88 7.95
N ARG A 457 -2.67 3.14 6.71
CA ARG A 457 -2.02 4.40 6.33
C ARG A 457 -2.96 5.29 5.52
N GLY A 458 -3.07 6.55 5.92
CA GLY A 458 -3.64 7.62 5.10
C GLY A 458 -2.70 8.10 4.00
N ARG A 459 -1.93 7.18 3.40
CA ARG A 459 -0.92 7.50 2.39
C ARG A 459 -0.86 6.41 1.32
N PHE A 460 -0.47 6.83 0.12
CA PHE A 460 -0.05 5.93 -0.93
C PHE A 460 1.35 6.30 -1.41
N PHE A 461 2.05 5.32 -1.94
CA PHE A 461 3.47 5.33 -2.23
C PHE A 461 3.69 5.11 -3.73
N LEU A 462 4.63 5.84 -4.31
CA LEU A 462 5.10 5.63 -5.69
C LEU A 462 6.41 4.88 -5.64
N VAL A 463 6.48 3.73 -6.29
CA VAL A 463 7.75 3.04 -6.58
C VAL A 463 7.98 3.12 -8.08
N SER A 464 9.02 3.82 -8.51
CA SER A 464 9.36 4.00 -9.91
C SER A 464 10.70 3.30 -10.21
N ARG A 465 11.38 3.72 -11.28
CA ARG A 465 12.78 3.31 -11.52
C ARG A 465 13.80 4.15 -10.76
N ARG A 466 13.35 5.24 -10.15
CA ARG A 466 14.21 6.21 -9.50
C ARG A 466 14.19 5.96 -8.00
N GLU A 467 15.37 5.91 -7.43
CA GLU A 467 15.53 6.06 -6.00
C GLU A 467 15.11 7.48 -5.60
N PRO A 468 14.67 7.70 -4.35
CA PRO A 468 14.39 9.04 -3.86
C PRO A 468 15.65 9.92 -4.00
N ASP A 469 15.55 11.04 -4.71
CA ASP A 469 16.65 12.00 -4.88
C ASP A 469 17.13 12.50 -3.50
N GLU A 470 18.45 12.51 -3.26
CA GLU A 470 19.04 13.30 -2.18
C GLU A 470 18.90 14.78 -2.58
N PRO A 471 18.16 15.63 -1.85
CA PRO A 471 17.81 16.95 -2.34
C PRO A 471 19.04 17.85 -2.33
N GLU A 472 19.61 18.16 -3.51
CA GLU A 472 20.64 19.19 -3.63
C GLU A 472 20.05 20.61 -3.56
N ASP A 473 18.84 20.86 -4.05
CA ASP A 473 18.17 22.15 -3.89
C ASP A 473 16.69 22.03 -4.30
N GLU A 474 15.75 22.03 -3.33
CA GLU A 474 14.41 22.63 -3.48
C GLU A 474 13.67 22.64 -2.14
N MET A 475 13.52 23.84 -1.61
CA MET A 475 12.86 24.19 -0.38
C MET A 475 11.34 23.98 -0.47
N ALA A 476 10.82 22.76 -0.24
CA ALA A 476 9.46 22.52 0.33
C ALA A 476 8.98 21.05 0.43
N ALA A 477 9.54 20.06 -0.29
CA ALA A 477 8.92 18.72 -0.33
C ALA A 477 9.94 17.61 -0.07
N GLY A 478 9.98 17.13 1.18
CA GLY A 478 10.60 15.84 1.47
C GLY A 478 9.90 14.70 0.72
N ARG A 479 10.40 13.47 0.88
CA ARG A 479 9.85 12.24 0.28
C ARG A 479 8.34 12.06 0.50
N ASP A 480 7.83 12.61 1.61
CA ASP A 480 6.42 12.63 1.95
C ASP A 480 5.79 13.98 1.58
N VAL A 481 4.96 13.96 0.55
CA VAL A 481 4.27 15.13 0.02
C VAL A 481 2.93 15.31 0.73
N PHE A 482 2.84 16.40 1.48
CA PHE A 482 1.60 16.84 2.13
C PHE A 482 0.84 17.77 1.18
N ASN A 483 -0.06 17.21 0.39
CA ASN A 483 -0.94 17.97 -0.48
C ASN A 483 -2.19 18.52 0.25
N GLU A 484 -2.33 18.25 1.54
CA GLU A 484 -3.39 18.76 2.41
C GLU A 484 -2.77 19.33 3.68
N LYS A 485 -3.32 20.44 4.19
CA LYS A 485 -2.89 21.00 5.49
C LYS A 485 -3.28 19.99 6.58
N PRO A 486 -2.32 19.45 7.36
CA PRO A 486 -2.61 18.52 8.44
C PRO A 486 -3.63 19.14 9.41
N THR A 487 -4.62 18.36 9.85
CA THR A 487 -5.56 18.85 10.86
C THR A 487 -4.86 19.01 12.21
N ARG A 488 -5.40 19.88 13.10
CA ARG A 488 -4.84 20.08 14.46
C ARG A 488 -4.77 18.78 15.27
N ASP A 489 -5.77 17.92 15.12
CA ASP A 489 -5.82 16.61 15.79
C ASP A 489 -4.82 15.62 15.20
N GLU A 490 -4.51 15.71 13.89
CA GLU A 490 -3.45 14.91 13.25
C GLU A 490 -2.05 15.39 13.58
N LEU A 491 -1.83 16.70 13.74
CA LEU A 491 -0.58 17.24 14.30
C LEU A 491 -0.39 16.75 15.75
N ALA A 492 -1.48 16.56 16.49
CA ALA A 492 -1.46 15.97 17.84
C ALA A 492 -1.29 14.44 17.82
N LEU A 493 -1.92 13.73 16.88
CA LEU A 493 -1.81 12.26 16.74
C LEU A 493 -0.47 11.82 16.14
N THR A 494 0.11 12.57 15.21
CA THR A 494 1.50 12.36 14.74
C THR A 494 2.52 12.68 15.83
N ALA A 495 2.20 13.57 16.77
CA ALA A 495 2.96 13.73 18.00
C ALA A 495 2.75 12.57 19.00
N ALA A 496 1.57 11.94 19.01
CA ALA A 496 1.21 10.85 19.94
C ALA A 496 1.57 9.42 19.47
N HIS A 497 1.71 9.17 18.16
CA HIS A 497 2.04 7.86 17.57
C HIS A 497 3.54 7.63 17.31
N GLN A 498 4.42 8.42 17.90
CA GLN A 498 5.82 8.00 17.98
C GLN A 498 5.91 6.83 18.96
N PRO A 499 6.50 5.69 18.58
CA PRO A 499 6.75 4.63 19.53
C PRO A 499 7.61 5.20 20.65
N VAL A 500 7.06 5.19 21.86
CA VAL A 500 7.85 5.28 23.09
C VAL A 500 8.74 4.05 23.07
N ALA A 501 9.96 4.22 22.57
CA ALA A 501 10.97 3.19 22.69
C ALA A 501 11.10 2.87 24.18
N ALA A 502 10.87 1.61 24.53
CA ALA A 502 11.17 1.07 25.84
C ALA A 502 12.60 1.48 26.23
N PRO A 503 12.89 1.68 27.53
CA PRO A 503 14.20 2.11 28.00
C PRO A 503 15.20 0.96 27.80
N GLY A 504 15.75 0.86 26.59
CA GLY A 504 17.03 0.22 26.35
C GLY A 504 18.11 1.12 26.95
N ALA A 505 19.00 0.53 27.73
CA ALA A 505 20.13 1.18 28.36
C ALA A 505 20.89 2.08 27.35
N GLY A 506 20.84 3.38 27.55
CA GLY A 506 21.52 4.39 26.75
C GLY A 506 21.37 5.76 27.43
N SER A 507 22.50 6.39 27.75
CA SER A 507 22.65 7.55 28.63
C SER A 507 21.59 8.66 28.47
N ALA A 508 21.02 9.07 29.61
CA ALA A 508 20.15 10.24 29.73
C ALA A 508 20.87 11.35 30.49
N ALA A 509 20.45 12.60 30.28
CA ALA A 509 20.92 13.75 31.05
C ALA A 509 19.73 14.59 31.54
N VAL A 510 19.90 15.25 32.68
CA VAL A 510 18.94 16.19 33.25
C VAL A 510 19.64 17.54 33.43
N VAL A 511 19.18 18.53 32.69
CA VAL A 511 19.64 19.92 32.78
C VAL A 511 18.69 20.68 33.71
N ALA A 512 19.14 20.96 34.93
CA ALA A 512 18.40 21.81 35.86
C ALA A 512 18.63 23.28 35.49
N THR A 513 17.57 24.03 35.22
CA THR A 513 17.63 25.46 34.88
C THR A 513 16.91 26.30 35.94
N SER A 514 17.09 27.62 35.92
CA SER A 514 16.34 28.54 36.78
C SER A 514 14.82 28.51 36.58
N LEU A 515 14.32 27.94 35.49
CA LEU A 515 12.89 27.83 35.16
C LEU A 515 12.34 26.40 35.24
N GLY A 516 13.16 25.41 35.60
CA GLY A 516 12.76 24.01 35.73
C GLY A 516 13.77 23.03 35.13
N GLU A 517 13.43 21.76 35.12
CA GLU A 517 14.30 20.67 34.66
C GLU A 517 13.98 20.24 33.23
N ILE A 518 15.01 19.98 32.43
CA ILE A 518 14.92 19.48 31.06
C ILE A 518 15.63 18.13 31.00
N HIS A 519 14.89 17.07 30.69
CA HIS A 519 15.43 15.73 30.53
C HIS A 519 15.72 15.45 29.06
N ILE A 520 16.94 15.03 28.77
CA ILE A 520 17.46 14.79 27.42
C ILE A 520 17.84 13.31 27.29
N LYS A 521 17.33 12.66 26.25
CA LYS A 521 17.84 11.37 25.78
C LYS A 521 18.99 11.64 24.83
N LEU A 522 20.13 10.97 25.04
CA LEU A 522 21.33 11.16 24.23
C LEU A 522 21.56 9.99 23.27
N PHE A 523 22.26 10.28 22.17
CA PHE A 523 22.50 9.35 21.07
C PHE A 523 23.96 8.89 21.05
N ALA A 524 24.41 8.25 22.13
CA ALA A 524 25.81 7.87 22.31
C ALA A 524 26.33 6.85 21.27
N GLN A 525 25.44 6.10 20.62
CA GLN A 525 25.82 5.13 19.58
C GLN A 525 26.13 5.82 18.26
N GLU A 526 25.36 6.85 17.93
CA GLU A 526 25.44 7.57 16.67
C GLU A 526 26.47 8.71 16.69
N CYS A 527 26.62 9.41 17.82
CA CYS A 527 27.57 10.51 18.02
C CYS A 527 28.36 10.33 19.33
N PRO A 528 29.26 9.33 19.39
CA PRO A 528 29.99 8.98 20.60
C PRO A 528 30.86 10.13 21.13
N ARG A 529 31.56 10.88 20.26
CA ARG A 529 32.47 11.95 20.73
C ARG A 529 31.69 13.13 21.29
N THR A 530 30.60 13.51 20.64
CA THR A 530 29.76 14.64 21.07
C THR A 530 29.10 14.34 22.41
N VAL A 531 28.58 13.12 22.59
CA VAL A 531 27.98 12.71 23.86
C VAL A 531 29.05 12.59 24.95
N GLU A 532 30.22 12.03 24.66
CA GLU A 532 31.34 11.99 25.62
C GLU A 532 31.75 13.38 26.10
N ASN A 533 31.88 14.34 25.17
CA ASN A 533 32.19 15.73 25.46
C ASN A 533 31.14 16.37 26.38
N PHE A 534 29.85 16.25 26.01
CA PHE A 534 28.75 16.81 26.78
C PHE A 534 28.66 16.22 28.20
N MET A 535 28.75 14.89 28.33
CA MET A 535 28.65 14.22 29.63
C MET A 535 29.84 14.51 30.53
N THR A 536 31.03 14.62 29.97
CA THR A 536 32.23 14.94 30.75
C THR A 536 32.20 16.39 31.23
N HIS A 537 31.78 17.34 30.39
CA HIS A 537 31.53 18.72 30.83
C HIS A 537 30.45 18.80 31.92
N ALA A 538 29.37 18.04 31.80
CA ALA A 538 28.33 17.95 32.82
C ALA A 538 28.88 17.44 34.17
N ARG A 539 29.62 16.33 34.17
CA ARG A 539 30.22 15.76 35.40
C ARG A 539 31.25 16.67 36.06
N ASN A 540 31.95 17.49 35.26
CA ASN A 540 32.93 18.46 35.75
C ASN A 540 32.28 19.75 36.28
N GLY A 541 30.94 19.88 36.23
CA GLY A 541 30.23 21.11 36.62
C GLY A 541 30.50 22.27 35.66
N TYR A 542 30.95 22.00 34.43
CA TYR A 542 31.32 23.04 33.45
C TYR A 542 30.13 23.92 33.05
N TYR A 543 28.93 23.33 33.02
CA TYR A 543 27.70 24.02 32.66
C TYR A 543 27.05 24.76 33.85
N ASP A 544 27.60 24.64 35.06
CA ASP A 544 26.99 25.20 36.26
C ASP A 544 27.10 26.72 36.25
N GLY A 545 25.96 27.41 36.30
CA GLY A 545 25.86 28.86 36.21
C GLY A 545 25.91 29.42 34.78
N VAL A 546 26.06 28.58 33.75
CA VAL A 546 26.11 29.03 32.35
C VAL A 546 24.78 29.60 31.89
N LEU A 547 24.83 30.73 31.20
CA LEU A 547 23.66 31.49 30.75
C LEU A 547 23.13 30.97 29.40
N PHE A 548 21.81 31.02 29.25
CA PHE A 548 21.17 31.05 27.93
C PHE A 548 21.39 32.43 27.32
N HIS A 549 22.54 32.60 26.67
CA HIS A 549 22.99 33.90 26.15
C HIS A 549 22.26 34.33 24.87
N ARG A 550 21.57 33.40 24.19
CA ARG A 550 20.79 33.68 22.99
C ARG A 550 19.52 32.83 22.93
N VAL A 551 18.36 33.48 22.88
CA VAL A 551 17.02 32.88 22.87
C VAL A 551 16.21 33.53 21.75
N ILE A 552 15.89 32.75 20.71
CA ILE A 552 15.13 33.22 19.56
C ILE A 552 13.76 32.54 19.54
N LYS A 553 12.71 33.35 19.70
CA LYS A 553 11.32 32.88 19.69
C LYS A 553 10.96 32.25 18.34
N GLY A 554 10.42 31.05 18.38
CA GLY A 554 10.07 30.24 17.21
C GLY A 554 11.28 29.64 16.51
N PHE A 555 12.43 29.52 17.19
CA PHE A 555 13.65 28.97 16.60
C PHE A 555 14.44 28.09 17.58
N MET A 556 15.23 28.67 18.49
CA MET A 556 16.13 27.91 19.35
C MET A 556 16.57 28.66 20.62
N LEU A 557 17.03 27.88 21.60
CA LEU A 557 17.60 28.30 22.88
C LEU A 557 19.07 27.88 22.91
N GLN A 558 20.01 28.81 22.88
CA GLN A 558 21.45 28.53 22.84
C GLN A 558 22.10 28.80 24.21
N THR A 559 22.99 27.89 24.60
CA THR A 559 23.71 27.90 25.89
C THR A 559 25.06 27.19 25.76
N GLY A 560 25.75 26.95 26.87
CA GLY A 560 27.02 26.21 26.91
C GLY A 560 28.27 27.04 26.66
N ASP A 561 28.15 28.37 26.71
CA ASP A 561 29.26 29.32 26.69
C ASP A 561 29.54 29.87 28.10
N PRO A 562 30.70 29.59 28.72
CA PRO A 562 31.08 30.13 30.03
C PRO A 562 31.19 31.66 30.08
N LEU A 563 31.47 32.33 28.96
CA LEU A 563 31.57 33.79 28.88
C LEU A 563 30.18 34.45 28.73
N GLY A 564 29.21 33.71 28.21
CA GLY A 564 27.83 34.16 28.03
C GLY A 564 27.67 35.24 26.95
N ASP A 565 28.59 35.31 25.99
CA ASP A 565 28.57 36.27 24.88
C ASP A 565 28.52 35.61 23.49
N GLY A 566 28.56 34.27 23.44
CA GLY A 566 28.52 33.43 22.25
C GLY A 566 29.89 33.15 21.63
N THR A 567 30.98 33.69 22.17
CA THR A 567 32.33 33.55 21.60
C THR A 567 33.21 32.53 22.34
N GLY A 568 32.81 32.12 23.54
CA GLY A 568 33.58 31.20 24.36
C GLY A 568 33.15 29.74 24.25
N GLY A 569 33.86 28.88 25.00
CA GLY A 569 33.59 27.44 25.04
C GLY A 569 34.65 26.61 24.31
N THR A 570 35.09 25.54 24.95
CA THR A 570 36.10 24.61 24.42
C THR A 570 35.68 23.19 24.74
N SER A 571 36.04 22.23 23.88
CA SER A 571 35.78 20.82 24.18
C SER A 571 36.67 20.31 25.32
N ILE A 572 36.35 19.13 25.83
CA ILE A 572 37.16 18.43 26.85
C ILE A 572 38.59 18.12 26.40
N TRP A 573 38.86 18.16 25.09
CA TRP A 573 40.19 17.94 24.51
C TRP A 573 41.01 19.23 24.34
N GLY A 574 40.51 20.38 24.82
CA GLY A 574 41.23 21.65 24.79
C GLY A 574 41.21 22.39 23.45
N GLY A 575 40.34 21.99 22.53
CA GLY A 575 40.18 22.61 21.20
C GLY A 575 38.79 22.35 20.60
N GLU A 576 38.66 22.52 19.29
CA GLU A 576 37.46 22.16 18.53
C GLU A 576 37.51 20.68 18.10
N PHE A 577 36.35 20.08 17.80
CA PHE A 577 36.28 18.71 17.29
C PHE A 577 35.27 18.54 16.13
N GLU A 578 35.41 17.42 15.42
CA GLU A 578 34.67 17.10 14.20
C GLU A 578 33.15 16.94 14.41
N ASP A 579 32.39 17.09 13.32
CA ASP A 579 30.95 16.85 13.31
C ASP A 579 30.61 15.36 13.16
N GLU A 580 29.60 14.89 13.90
CA GLU A 580 29.12 13.50 13.84
C GLU A 580 27.70 13.46 13.26
N PHE A 581 27.60 13.51 11.93
CA PHE A 581 26.32 13.46 11.25
C PHE A 581 25.86 12.02 11.03
N HIS A 582 24.66 11.68 11.53
CA HIS A 582 24.06 10.36 11.33
C HIS A 582 22.73 10.46 10.59
N ARG A 583 22.45 9.56 9.63
CA ARG A 583 21.26 9.65 8.74
C ARG A 583 19.92 9.64 9.49
N SER A 584 19.84 9.01 10.64
CA SER A 584 18.64 8.96 11.50
C SER A 584 18.44 10.20 12.39
N LEU A 585 19.48 11.04 12.55
CA LEU A 585 19.46 12.17 13.47
C LEU A 585 19.27 13.47 12.70
N ARG A 586 18.09 14.07 12.82
CA ARG A 586 17.68 15.28 12.09
C ARG A 586 16.93 16.24 13.01
N HIS A 587 16.87 17.50 12.62
CA HIS A 587 16.06 18.57 13.23
C HIS A 587 14.62 18.57 12.68
N ASP A 588 14.06 17.37 12.47
CA ASP A 588 12.72 17.15 11.92
C ASP A 588 11.59 17.49 12.89
N ARG A 589 11.93 17.68 14.18
CA ARG A 589 11.00 17.87 15.30
C ARG A 589 11.53 18.94 16.27
N PRO A 590 10.62 19.64 16.97
CA PRO A 590 11.02 20.56 18.03
C PRO A 590 11.72 19.79 19.17
N PHE A 591 12.45 20.54 20.00
CA PHE A 591 13.21 20.04 21.15
C PHE A 591 14.33 19.07 20.80
N THR A 592 14.94 19.28 19.63
CA THR A 592 16.17 18.61 19.22
C THR A 592 17.36 19.35 19.83
N VAL A 593 18.32 18.59 20.38
CA VAL A 593 19.52 19.12 21.04
C VAL A 593 20.72 18.90 20.12
N SER A 594 21.40 19.99 19.76
CA SER A 594 22.48 19.98 18.78
C SER A 594 23.62 20.91 19.16
N MET A 595 24.83 20.61 18.68
CA MET A 595 26.01 21.44 18.93
C MET A 595 25.93 22.79 18.22
N ALA A 596 26.31 23.86 18.91
CA ALA A 596 26.51 25.16 18.29
C ALA A 596 27.98 25.27 17.82
N ASN A 597 28.18 25.39 16.51
CA ASN A 597 29.49 25.49 15.88
C ASN A 597 29.56 26.77 15.02
N ALA A 598 30.78 27.21 14.71
CA ALA A 598 31.05 28.40 13.89
C ALA A 598 31.31 28.04 12.40
N GLY A 599 31.10 26.79 12.03
CA GLY A 599 31.41 26.19 10.73
C GLY A 599 31.70 24.69 10.86
N PRO A 600 31.91 23.98 9.73
CA PRO A 600 32.17 22.54 9.74
C PRO A 600 33.39 22.18 10.61
N GLY A 601 33.22 21.23 11.52
CA GLY A 601 34.28 20.69 12.39
C GLY A 601 34.73 21.60 13.54
N THR A 602 33.92 22.59 13.91
CA THR A 602 34.24 23.59 14.96
C THR A 602 33.42 23.37 16.25
N ASN A 603 33.11 22.11 16.60
CA ASN A 603 32.33 21.83 17.81
C ASN A 603 33.15 22.11 19.07
N GLY A 604 32.56 22.83 20.04
CA GLY A 604 33.17 23.17 21.33
C GLY A 604 32.35 22.65 22.52
N SER A 605 31.92 23.55 23.41
CA SER A 605 31.03 23.23 24.54
C SER A 605 29.59 23.73 24.35
N GLN A 606 29.38 24.66 23.41
CA GLN A 606 28.09 25.30 23.18
C GLN A 606 27.10 24.35 22.49
N PHE A 607 25.84 24.43 22.90
CA PHE A 607 24.76 23.67 22.29
C PHE A 607 23.46 24.48 22.30
N PHE A 608 22.51 24.07 21.47
CA PHE A 608 21.18 24.67 21.43
C PHE A 608 20.08 23.62 21.46
N ILE A 609 18.90 24.05 21.91
CA ILE A 609 17.66 23.29 21.91
C ILE A 609 16.69 24.00 20.98
N THR A 610 16.19 23.29 19.95
CA THR A 610 15.21 23.87 19.03
C THR A 610 13.82 23.95 19.65
N THR A 611 13.01 24.94 19.31
CA THR A 611 11.60 25.02 19.74
C THR A 611 10.62 24.71 18.61
N VAL A 612 11.12 24.67 17.37
CA VAL A 612 10.40 24.27 16.15
C VAL A 612 11.26 23.30 15.33
N PRO A 613 10.70 22.57 14.35
CA PRO A 613 11.49 21.87 13.34
C PRO A 613 12.38 22.85 12.56
N THR A 614 13.66 22.52 12.44
CA THR A 614 14.69 23.40 11.81
C THR A 614 15.57 22.62 10.82
N PRO A 615 14.98 22.00 9.77
CA PRO A 615 15.71 21.10 8.87
C PRO A 615 16.88 21.76 8.13
N TRP A 616 16.93 23.09 8.03
CA TRP A 616 18.06 23.81 7.43
C TRP A 616 19.37 23.76 8.26
N LEU A 617 19.30 23.23 9.50
CA LEU A 617 20.44 22.96 10.38
C LEU A 617 20.99 21.53 10.22
N ASP A 618 20.30 20.66 9.48
CA ASP A 618 20.73 19.29 9.24
C ASP A 618 22.06 19.25 8.47
N ASN A 619 22.93 18.33 8.89
CA ASN A 619 24.31 18.20 8.39
C ASN A 619 25.17 19.49 8.51
N LYS A 620 24.73 20.45 9.34
CA LYS A 620 25.53 21.62 9.75
C LYS A 620 25.84 21.58 11.23
N HIS A 621 24.89 21.11 12.04
CA HIS A 621 25.03 20.97 13.48
C HIS A 621 24.83 19.51 13.90
N THR A 622 25.74 19.00 14.71
CA THR A 622 25.68 17.62 15.20
C THR A 622 24.51 17.47 16.18
N VAL A 623 23.50 16.67 15.80
CA VAL A 623 22.35 16.33 16.65
C VAL A 623 22.78 15.21 17.58
N PHE A 624 22.80 15.46 18.89
CA PHE A 624 23.30 14.49 19.86
C PHE A 624 22.30 14.12 20.97
N GLY A 625 21.15 14.78 21.01
CA GLY A 625 20.09 14.41 21.93
C GLY A 625 18.73 14.97 21.56
N ARG A 626 17.73 14.55 22.33
CA ARG A 626 16.35 15.07 22.25
C ARG A 626 15.74 15.21 23.63
N VAL A 627 14.99 16.29 23.84
CA VAL A 627 14.25 16.47 25.09
C VAL A 627 13.12 15.44 25.13
N VAL A 628 13.05 14.71 26.24
CA VAL A 628 12.00 13.71 26.51
C VAL A 628 11.02 14.17 27.60
N LYS A 629 11.42 15.13 28.44
CA LYS A 629 10.57 15.76 29.48
C LYS A 629 11.09 17.17 29.76
N GLY A 630 10.20 18.11 30.08
CA GLY A 630 10.55 19.53 30.29
C GLY A 630 10.39 20.40 29.03
N MET A 631 9.60 19.96 28.05
CA MET A 631 9.29 20.78 26.86
C MET A 631 8.59 22.09 27.21
N ASP A 632 7.74 22.08 28.25
CA ASP A 632 7.11 23.25 28.83
C ASP A 632 8.11 24.24 29.41
N VAL A 633 9.20 23.75 30.02
CA VAL A 633 10.33 24.56 30.49
C VAL A 633 11.05 25.21 29.30
N CYS A 634 11.34 24.45 28.23
CA CYS A 634 11.92 25.03 27.00
C CYS A 634 11.04 26.16 26.44
N LEU A 635 9.72 25.94 26.37
CA LEU A 635 8.78 26.98 25.91
C LEU A 635 8.65 28.15 26.89
N ALA A 636 8.89 27.95 28.19
CA ALA A 636 8.93 29.03 29.16
C ALA A 636 10.17 29.90 28.98
N ILE A 637 11.35 29.28 28.78
CA ILE A 637 12.61 29.97 28.46
C ILE A 637 12.46 30.78 27.15
N GLU A 638 11.84 30.19 26.12
CA GLU A 638 11.57 30.86 24.84
C GLU A 638 10.73 32.13 24.98
N LYS A 639 9.79 32.16 25.93
CA LYS A 639 8.88 33.29 26.15
C LYS A 639 9.50 34.42 26.96
N VAL A 640 10.71 34.24 27.49
CA VAL A 640 11.40 35.29 28.26
C VAL A 640 11.68 36.50 27.35
N LYS A 641 11.49 37.70 27.91
CA LYS A 641 11.72 38.94 27.19
C LYS A 641 13.21 39.06 26.85
N CYS A 642 13.53 39.18 25.57
CA CYS A 642 14.90 39.35 25.07
C CYS A 642 15.17 40.79 24.60
N ASN A 643 16.44 41.18 24.60
CA ASN A 643 16.92 42.44 24.05
C ASN A 643 17.11 42.37 22.51
N ARG A 644 17.67 43.41 21.90
CA ARG A 644 17.90 43.48 20.44
C ARG A 644 18.91 42.44 19.92
N HIS A 645 19.69 41.83 20.79
CA HIS A 645 20.68 40.80 20.45
C HIS A 645 20.19 39.38 20.79
N ASP A 646 18.87 39.21 20.93
CA ASP A 646 18.23 37.95 21.32
C ASP A 646 18.70 37.41 22.69
N ARG A 647 19.30 38.26 23.55
CA ARG A 647 19.71 37.88 24.90
C ARG A 647 18.59 38.15 25.90
N PRO A 648 18.23 37.20 26.79
CA PRO A 648 17.26 37.42 27.85
C PRO A 648 17.59 38.66 28.69
N VAL A 649 16.57 39.47 29.00
CA VAL A 649 16.70 40.65 29.88
C VAL A 649 16.86 40.22 31.34
N GLU A 650 16.15 39.17 31.72
CA GLU A 650 16.35 38.46 32.98
C GLU A 650 17.14 37.20 32.71
N ASP A 651 18.25 37.01 33.42
CA ASP A 651 19.17 35.91 33.17
C ASP A 651 18.50 34.56 33.44
N VAL A 652 18.46 33.71 32.41
CA VAL A 652 18.13 32.30 32.52
C VAL A 652 19.44 31.51 32.51
N LYS A 653 19.64 30.64 33.49
CA LYS A 653 20.89 29.91 33.68
C LYS A 653 20.69 28.44 33.99
N ILE A 654 21.71 27.65 33.66
CA ILE A 654 21.83 26.26 34.09
C ILE A 654 22.31 26.26 35.54
N LEU A 655 21.62 25.52 36.41
CA LEU A 655 21.97 25.32 37.81
C LEU A 655 22.87 24.09 37.99
N GLY A 656 22.70 23.09 37.15
CA GLY A 656 23.54 21.91 37.10
C GLY A 656 23.08 20.92 36.03
N VAL A 657 23.97 20.02 35.61
CA VAL A 657 23.64 18.95 34.66
C VAL A 657 24.01 17.59 35.26
N SER A 658 23.02 16.71 35.42
CA SER A 658 23.22 15.32 35.84
C SER A 658 23.23 14.43 34.61
N ALA A 659 24.22 13.54 34.49
CA ALA A 659 24.46 12.72 33.31
C ALA A 659 24.76 11.27 33.72
N ASP A 660 23.94 10.31 33.25
CA ASP A 660 24.09 8.88 33.51
C ASP A 660 25.21 8.24 32.68
#